data_AF-A0A2A5FL98-F1
#
_entry.id   AF-A0A2A5FL98-F1
#
_cell.length_a   1.000
_cell.length_b   1.000
_cell.length_c   1.000
_cell.angle_alpha   90.00
_cell.angle_beta   90.00
_cell.angle_gamma   90.00
#
_symmetry.space_group_name_H-M   'P 1'
#
loop_
_entity.id
_entity.type
_entity.pdbx_description
1 polymer ?
#
loop_
_entity_poly.entity_id
_entity_poly.type
_entity_poly.pdbx_seq_one_letter_code
_entity_poly.pdbx_strand_id
1 'polypeptide(L)'
;MKRFYSILGMSLLLFTGAKAQSFPLEVVTHQVHSLTQGVAVLDGMTTYRLYISNMGPTDFISSIYGNDQDPFTLSAPGGIYNSSFNASWSASGISPVFVGLFPEMEFDSYATIGLTESAATSGIVGAADPSVVEDPTQQITPMFLTDGSTGTTVNSITGIAYYILNGNPVGLPDVTGRVLIMQITTAGTLSGTINVQIFPSGIGENFVTMTYVFDGPGSFSAVGACISDIDGDGICDADEIPGCTDVNACNYDMTATDDNGTCDFVDTDGDGVCDANEILGCTDSTACNYDPSATDDDGSCGVLDGCGICLGDNSTCIGCGIEFACNYDAAAIVIDNTLCEYESCAGCMDNTACNYDATATFDDGTNCLFAVEFLDCAGNCLNDADADGICDENEVVGCTDMTACNYDALATDTDNTLCVFAETNYDCDGNCINDTDGDGVCDENEVNGCTDMTACNYNETATDDDGTCDFSCYGCTDMTATNYDMDATMDNGSCCYLVISLDVTDAICFDGEGMITATVTGATETVTYTIGEISNETGEFNVAPGTYTVTATDSNANMCSSSMEVTVMSGVEMTITASATDETAAEMGVGTATATGGDGNYTFVWTDADGNEVDPNALSAGEYTVTVSDGQECSTSTTVTVILNGIENIDPLAFGMFPNPTTGDVTIQVSSVMEDVRMRVLDATGRVVFTQDAVVLQGATTFNFSGIATGTYTIMLSNDMGTSVRRLSIQR
;
A
#
# COMPACT_ATOMS: atom_id res chain seq x y z
N MET A 1 -24.01 49.23 -29.54
CA MET A 1 -24.40 48.27 -28.48
C MET A 1 -24.10 46.86 -28.96
N LYS A 2 -23.28 46.15 -28.19
CA LYS A 2 -22.95 44.71 -28.22
C LYS A 2 -22.52 44.11 -29.57
N ARG A 3 -21.23 43.79 -29.67
CA ARG A 3 -20.69 42.86 -30.67
C ARG A 3 -19.55 42.02 -30.08
N PHE A 4 -19.76 40.71 -30.18
CA PHE A 4 -18.83 39.58 -30.21
C PHE A 4 -18.19 39.05 -28.91
N TYR A 5 -18.55 37.80 -28.64
CA TYR A 5 -18.10 36.88 -27.60
C TYR A 5 -16.79 36.19 -28.00
N SER A 6 -15.91 36.09 -27.00
CA SER A 6 -15.05 34.95 -26.63
C SER A 6 -14.19 34.25 -27.68
N ILE A 7 -12.92 34.67 -27.72
CA ILE A 7 -11.77 33.78 -27.93
C ILE A 7 -10.81 34.10 -26.79
N LEU A 8 -10.61 33.18 -25.83
CA LEU A 8 -9.42 33.16 -24.98
C LEU A 8 -9.25 31.80 -24.32
N GLY A 9 -8.05 31.23 -24.43
CA GLY A 9 -7.47 30.38 -23.40
C GLY A 9 -7.66 28.87 -23.53
N MET A 10 -7.10 28.27 -24.57
CA MET A 10 -6.69 26.86 -24.52
C MET A 10 -5.48 26.78 -23.59
N SER A 11 -5.74 26.56 -22.29
CA SER A 11 -4.71 26.23 -21.32
C SER A 11 -4.52 24.72 -21.35
N LEU A 12 -3.32 24.31 -21.69
CA LEU A 12 -2.85 22.93 -21.67
C LEU A 12 -2.86 22.45 -20.21
N LEU A 13 -3.97 21.85 -19.76
CA LEU A 13 -4.02 21.07 -18.54
C LEU A 13 -3.27 19.76 -18.83
N LEU A 14 -1.98 19.76 -18.51
CA LEU A 14 -1.28 18.55 -18.13
C LEU A 14 -1.97 18.03 -16.87
N PHE A 15 -2.96 17.16 -17.03
CA PHE A 15 -3.29 16.20 -15.99
C PHE A 15 -2.12 15.23 -15.91
N THR A 16 -1.14 15.57 -15.08
CA THR A 16 -0.35 14.53 -14.43
C THR A 16 -1.34 13.72 -13.62
N GLY A 17 -1.52 12.45 -13.97
CA GLY A 17 -2.38 11.54 -13.20
C GLY A 17 -2.03 11.67 -11.72
N ALA A 18 -3.00 12.14 -10.94
CA ALA A 18 -2.91 12.07 -9.49
C ALA A 18 -2.96 10.57 -9.18
N LYS A 19 -1.79 9.99 -8.90
CA LYS A 19 -1.72 8.69 -8.23
C LYS A 19 -2.63 8.79 -7.00
N ALA A 20 -3.59 7.89 -6.83
CA ALA A 20 -4.36 7.79 -5.60
C ALA A 20 -3.37 7.75 -4.43
N GLN A 21 -3.38 8.78 -3.59
CA GLN A 21 -2.42 8.92 -2.51
C GLN A 21 -2.87 8.02 -1.36
N SER A 22 -2.14 6.93 -1.12
CA SER A 22 -2.40 6.04 0.00
C SER A 22 -1.75 6.59 1.27
N PHE A 23 -2.49 6.59 2.38
CA PHE A 23 -1.98 6.97 3.71
C PHE A 23 -1.92 5.70 4.56
N PRO A 24 -0.81 4.96 4.64
CA PRO A 24 -0.73 3.77 5.48
C PRO A 24 -0.59 4.16 6.97
N LEU A 25 -1.15 3.31 7.85
CA LEU A 25 -0.85 3.31 9.28
C LEU A 25 0.43 2.50 9.51
N GLU A 26 1.44 3.10 10.11
CA GLU A 26 2.69 2.45 10.51
C GLU A 26 2.73 2.30 12.04
N VAL A 27 2.76 1.07 12.52
CA VAL A 27 2.99 0.73 13.93
C VAL A 27 4.46 0.35 14.06
N VAL A 28 5.26 1.21 14.69
CA VAL A 28 6.71 0.99 14.82
C VAL A 28 7.09 0.74 16.28
N THR A 29 8.03 -0.18 16.47
CA THR A 29 8.70 -0.36 17.76
C THR A 29 9.62 0.83 18.00
N HIS A 30 9.26 1.69 18.96
CA HIS A 30 10.05 2.86 19.32
C HIS A 30 11.18 2.50 20.29
N GLN A 31 10.88 1.72 21.33
CA GLN A 31 11.86 1.33 22.35
C GLN A 31 11.48 -0.01 22.97
N VAL A 32 12.41 -0.96 23.01
CA VAL A 32 12.28 -2.17 23.84
C VAL A 32 12.96 -1.88 25.18
N HIS A 33 12.25 -2.20 26.28
CA HIS A 33 12.73 -1.96 27.63
C HIS A 33 13.18 -3.28 28.26
N SER A 34 14.43 -3.30 28.68
CA SER A 34 15.03 -4.40 29.42
C SER A 34 15.86 -3.86 30.59
N LEU A 35 16.41 -4.75 31.42
CA LEU A 35 17.39 -4.36 32.45
C LEU A 35 18.65 -3.65 31.88
N THR A 36 18.92 -3.78 30.58
CA THR A 36 20.11 -3.25 29.92
C THR A 36 19.82 -2.23 28.81
N GLN A 37 18.57 -2.09 28.38
CA GLN A 37 18.15 -1.21 27.28
C GLN A 37 16.89 -0.43 27.67
N GLY A 38 16.84 0.86 27.35
CA GLY A 38 15.72 1.73 27.73
C GLY A 38 15.69 2.01 29.25
N VAL A 39 14.49 2.18 29.80
CA VAL A 39 14.31 2.45 31.22
C VAL A 39 14.07 1.16 32.00
N ALA A 40 14.96 0.83 32.93
CA ALA A 40 14.96 -0.42 33.69
C ALA A 40 13.68 -0.69 34.51
N VAL A 41 12.90 0.34 34.87
CA VAL A 41 11.61 0.16 35.55
C VAL A 41 10.53 -0.44 34.64
N LEU A 42 10.74 -0.37 33.33
CA LEU A 42 9.84 -0.89 32.30
C LEU A 42 10.34 -2.23 31.72
N ASP A 43 11.25 -2.92 32.40
CA ASP A 43 11.81 -4.21 31.96
C ASP A 43 10.71 -5.20 31.51
N GLY A 44 10.84 -5.71 30.29
CA GLY A 44 9.86 -6.59 29.65
C GLY A 44 8.74 -5.87 28.89
N MET A 45 8.72 -4.53 28.85
CA MET A 45 7.76 -3.75 28.07
C MET A 45 8.34 -3.26 26.75
N THR A 46 7.47 -2.99 25.79
CA THR A 46 7.81 -2.36 24.50
C THR A 46 6.96 -1.12 24.29
N THR A 47 7.62 -0.02 23.94
CA THR A 47 6.99 1.22 23.51
C THR A 47 6.79 1.19 22.00
N TYR A 48 5.55 1.31 21.57
CA TYR A 48 5.13 1.42 20.18
C TYR A 48 4.70 2.86 19.87
N ARG A 49 5.00 3.33 18.65
CA ARG A 49 4.47 4.57 18.11
C ARG A 49 3.67 4.28 16.84
N LEU A 50 2.50 4.92 16.75
CA LEU A 50 1.58 4.75 15.63
C LEU A 50 1.61 6.03 14.79
N TYR A 51 1.95 5.89 13.52
CA TYR A 51 2.07 6.98 12.56
C TYR A 51 1.09 6.80 11.40
N ILE A 52 0.57 7.90 10.87
CA ILE A 52 0.06 7.92 9.50
C ILE A 52 1.16 8.44 8.60
N SER A 53 1.48 7.69 7.56
CA SER A 53 2.66 7.90 6.72
C SER A 53 2.29 8.23 5.28
N ASN A 54 3.30 8.47 4.43
CA ASN A 54 3.13 8.87 3.01
C ASN A 54 2.26 10.14 2.81
N MET A 55 2.27 11.01 3.81
CA MET A 55 1.56 12.29 3.77
C MET A 55 2.41 13.32 3.03
N GLY A 56 1.82 14.03 2.08
CA GLY A 56 2.43 15.15 1.40
C GLY A 56 2.58 16.35 2.34
N PRO A 57 3.50 17.30 2.07
CA PRO A 57 3.82 18.40 3.00
C PRO A 57 2.64 19.31 3.38
N THR A 58 1.53 19.24 2.64
CA THR A 58 0.32 20.03 2.84
C THR A 58 -0.86 19.21 3.36
N ASP A 59 -0.75 17.88 3.40
CA ASP A 59 -1.82 17.04 3.95
C ASP A 59 -1.91 17.23 5.46
N PHE A 60 -3.12 17.11 6.00
CA PHE A 60 -3.38 17.48 7.38
C PHE A 60 -4.26 16.45 8.09
N ILE A 61 -3.84 15.96 9.25
CA ILE A 61 -4.69 15.12 10.10
C ILE A 61 -5.53 16.01 11.01
N SER A 62 -6.85 15.91 10.91
CA SER A 62 -7.74 16.71 11.75
C SER A 62 -8.17 15.99 13.01
N SER A 63 -8.46 14.69 12.92
CA SER A 63 -9.00 13.95 14.05
C SER A 63 -8.83 12.45 13.92
N ILE A 64 -8.75 11.79 15.07
CA ILE A 64 -8.95 10.35 15.20
C ILE A 64 -10.28 10.14 15.92
N TYR A 65 -11.12 9.23 15.42
CA TYR A 65 -12.49 9.09 15.89
C TYR A 65 -12.97 7.63 15.96
N GLY A 66 -14.12 7.41 16.62
CA GLY A 66 -14.85 6.15 16.59
C GLY A 66 -16.31 6.30 17.00
N ASN A 67 -17.21 5.60 16.35
CA ASN A 67 -18.67 5.64 16.58
C ASN A 67 -19.32 4.27 16.27
N ASP A 68 -20.64 4.20 16.14
CA ASP A 68 -21.38 2.96 15.87
C ASP A 68 -21.24 2.43 14.44
N GLN A 69 -20.89 3.27 13.47
CA GLN A 69 -20.63 2.90 12.07
C GLN A 69 -19.16 2.55 11.85
N ASP A 70 -18.26 3.34 12.43
CA ASP A 70 -16.81 3.17 12.39
C ASP A 70 -16.27 2.95 13.81
N PRO A 71 -16.28 1.72 14.36
CA PRO A 71 -15.83 1.48 15.72
C PRO A 71 -14.35 1.81 15.91
N PHE A 72 -14.02 2.39 17.07
CA PHE A 72 -12.62 2.51 17.51
C PHE A 72 -12.32 1.41 18.53
N THR A 73 -11.25 0.68 18.32
CA THR A 73 -10.78 -0.33 19.27
C THR A 73 -9.27 -0.22 19.47
N LEU A 74 -8.83 -0.42 20.71
CA LEU A 74 -7.43 -0.54 21.05
C LEU A 74 -7.29 -1.62 22.10
N SER A 75 -6.47 -2.63 21.85
CA SER A 75 -6.24 -3.77 22.72
C SER A 75 -4.77 -3.90 23.03
N ALA A 76 -4.45 -3.92 24.32
CA ALA A 76 -3.14 -4.19 24.87
C ALA A 76 -3.31 -5.21 26.02
N PRO A 77 -3.43 -6.52 25.73
CA PRO A 77 -3.78 -7.52 26.73
C PRO A 77 -2.82 -7.58 27.93
N GLY A 78 -1.55 -7.20 27.72
CA GLY A 78 -0.53 -7.10 28.76
C GLY A 78 -0.68 -5.90 29.71
N GLY A 79 -1.67 -5.02 29.46
CA GLY A 79 -1.84 -3.74 30.15
C GLY A 79 -0.89 -2.68 29.60
N ILE A 80 -1.35 -1.43 29.55
CA ILE A 80 -0.49 -0.30 29.18
C ILE A 80 0.23 0.28 30.39
N TYR A 81 1.38 0.90 30.15
CA TYR A 81 2.12 1.63 31.16
C TYR A 81 1.76 3.12 31.15
N ASN A 82 1.46 3.64 32.34
CA ASN A 82 1.35 5.07 32.60
C ASN A 82 1.91 5.40 33.99
N SER A 83 2.90 6.29 34.03
CA SER A 83 3.47 6.77 35.29
C SER A 83 2.42 7.47 36.16
N SER A 84 2.56 7.34 37.48
CA SER A 84 1.70 8.06 38.43
C SER A 84 1.86 9.59 38.41
N PHE A 85 2.87 10.08 37.68
CA PHE A 85 3.19 11.50 37.54
C PHE A 85 2.58 12.12 36.28
N ASN A 86 2.13 11.30 35.33
CA ASN A 86 1.37 11.76 34.18
C ASN A 86 -0.12 11.82 34.53
N ALA A 87 -0.64 13.04 34.48
CA ALA A 87 -2.04 13.33 34.80
C ALA A 87 -2.86 13.67 33.54
N SER A 88 -2.35 13.38 32.35
CA SER A 88 -3.01 13.69 31.09
C SER A 88 -3.18 12.45 30.21
N TRP A 89 -4.26 12.45 29.44
CA TRP A 89 -4.53 11.41 28.44
C TRP A 89 -3.75 11.62 27.14
N SER A 90 -3.21 12.83 26.94
CA SER A 90 -2.47 13.23 25.75
C SER A 90 -1.02 13.58 26.05
N ALA A 91 -0.25 13.83 24.99
CA ALA A 91 1.15 14.26 25.06
C ALA A 91 1.39 15.47 25.99
N SER A 92 0.35 16.26 26.30
CA SER A 92 0.37 17.35 27.30
C SER A 92 0.85 16.92 28.70
N GLY A 93 0.74 15.64 29.04
CA GLY A 93 1.25 15.09 30.30
C GLY A 93 2.76 14.89 30.32
N ILE A 94 3.40 14.87 29.16
CA ILE A 94 4.84 14.67 29.00
C ILE A 94 5.52 16.04 29.09
N SER A 95 6.26 16.23 30.19
CA SER A 95 6.98 17.47 30.48
C SER A 95 8.48 17.18 30.51
N PRO A 96 9.30 17.85 29.68
CA PRO A 96 10.75 17.63 29.65
C PRO A 96 11.44 17.78 31.01
N VAL A 97 10.91 18.66 31.86
CA VAL A 97 11.44 18.87 33.22
C VAL A 97 11.22 17.64 34.10
N PHE A 98 10.07 16.98 33.98
CA PHE A 98 9.77 15.77 34.75
C PHE A 98 10.44 14.53 34.15
N VAL A 99 10.54 14.43 32.82
CA VAL A 99 11.30 13.37 32.14
C VAL A 99 12.77 13.34 32.61
N GLY A 100 13.39 14.52 32.80
CA GLY A 100 14.76 14.58 33.35
C GLY A 100 14.91 14.06 34.79
N LEU A 101 13.82 13.94 35.55
CA LEU A 101 13.80 13.40 36.91
C LEU A 101 13.29 11.96 36.97
N PHE A 102 12.37 11.62 36.08
CA PHE A 102 11.67 10.35 35.95
C PHE A 102 11.70 9.92 34.48
N PRO A 103 12.80 9.31 34.01
CA PRO A 103 12.99 8.97 32.60
C PRO A 103 11.88 8.06 32.04
N GLU A 104 11.26 7.25 32.90
CA GLU A 104 10.12 6.39 32.53
C GLU A 104 8.93 7.14 31.95
N MET A 105 8.75 8.42 32.33
CA MET A 105 7.61 9.22 31.88
C MET A 105 7.62 9.48 30.37
N GLU A 106 8.78 9.50 29.73
CA GLU A 106 8.89 9.66 28.27
C GLU A 106 8.14 8.55 27.51
N PHE A 107 8.05 7.38 28.14
CA PHE A 107 7.46 6.16 27.60
C PHE A 107 6.05 5.92 28.14
N ASP A 108 5.39 6.94 28.66
CA ASP A 108 3.97 6.83 29.01
C ASP A 108 3.11 6.64 27.77
N SER A 109 1.99 5.94 27.95
CA SER A 109 1.01 5.74 26.89
C SER A 109 0.11 6.97 26.77
N TYR A 110 -0.05 7.52 25.57
CA TYR A 110 -0.89 8.70 25.33
C TYR A 110 -1.39 8.78 23.88
N ALA A 111 -2.52 9.47 23.69
CA ALA A 111 -3.02 9.86 22.37
C ALA A 111 -2.49 11.25 21.96
N THR A 112 -2.26 11.46 20.66
CA THR A 112 -1.67 12.71 20.17
C THR A 112 -2.01 12.97 18.70
N ILE A 113 -1.71 14.17 18.20
CA ILE A 113 -1.62 14.46 16.77
C ILE A 113 -0.34 15.28 16.58
N GLY A 114 0.70 14.66 16.04
CA GLY A 114 1.99 15.27 15.70
C GLY A 114 2.86 15.75 16.87
N LEU A 115 2.49 15.42 18.12
CA LEU A 115 3.23 15.83 19.31
C LEU A 115 3.81 14.62 20.06
N THR A 116 5.09 14.67 20.40
CA THR A 116 5.77 13.72 21.30
C THR A 116 5.82 14.20 22.76
N GLU A 117 5.48 15.46 22.98
CA GLU A 117 5.44 16.11 24.28
C GLU A 117 4.35 17.19 24.32
N SER A 118 4.20 17.92 25.42
CA SER A 118 3.22 19.00 25.46
C SER A 118 3.45 20.03 24.36
N ALA A 119 2.37 20.52 23.75
CA ALA A 119 2.42 21.60 22.78
C ALA A 119 3.21 22.81 23.30
N ALA A 120 3.11 23.10 24.60
CA ALA A 120 3.82 24.21 25.26
C ALA A 120 5.35 24.05 25.30
N THR A 121 5.87 22.82 25.21
CA THR A 121 7.31 22.52 25.28
C THR A 121 7.89 22.00 23.98
N SER A 122 7.04 21.60 23.02
CA SER A 122 7.40 21.05 21.69
C SER A 122 8.29 21.93 20.80
N GLY A 123 8.43 23.23 21.09
CA GLY A 123 9.13 24.18 20.23
C GLY A 123 8.40 24.54 18.91
N ILE A 124 7.25 23.93 18.62
CA ILE A 124 6.46 24.19 17.42
C ILE A 124 5.61 25.46 17.62
N VAL A 125 5.87 26.49 16.82
CA VAL A 125 5.16 27.78 16.92
C VAL A 125 3.70 27.63 16.52
N GLY A 126 2.80 27.83 17.48
CA GLY A 126 1.35 27.73 17.26
C GLY A 126 0.77 26.32 17.48
N ALA A 127 1.58 25.38 18.00
CA ALA A 127 1.10 24.08 18.41
C ALA A 127 0.02 24.17 19.49
N ALA A 128 -0.92 23.22 19.45
CA ALA A 128 -1.92 23.03 20.49
C ALA A 128 -2.07 21.54 20.79
N ASP A 129 -2.25 21.20 22.06
CA ASP A 129 -2.57 19.85 22.46
C ASP A 129 -3.95 19.44 21.91
N PRO A 130 -4.14 18.16 21.53
CA PRO A 130 -5.41 17.71 20.98
C PRO A 130 -6.54 17.87 22.01
N SER A 131 -7.71 18.27 21.51
CA SER A 131 -8.94 18.31 22.30
C SER A 131 -9.70 17.01 22.14
N VAL A 132 -10.36 16.52 23.20
CA VAL A 132 -11.16 15.29 23.15
C VAL A 132 -12.64 15.58 23.40
N VAL A 133 -13.49 14.89 22.67
CA VAL A 133 -14.94 14.76 22.92
C VAL A 133 -15.22 13.27 22.98
N GLU A 134 -15.95 12.82 24.01
CA GLU A 134 -16.18 11.41 24.26
C GLU A 134 -17.57 11.15 24.86
N ASP A 135 -18.13 9.99 24.55
CA ASP A 135 -19.36 9.50 25.16
C ASP A 135 -19.14 9.24 26.66
N PRO A 136 -20.05 9.69 27.56
CA PRO A 136 -19.91 9.48 29.01
C PRO A 136 -19.85 8.02 29.46
N THR A 137 -20.26 7.08 28.60
CA THR A 137 -20.30 5.64 28.88
C THR A 137 -19.20 4.86 28.18
N GLN A 138 -18.57 5.43 27.15
CA GLN A 138 -17.49 4.84 26.37
C GLN A 138 -16.42 5.91 26.11
N GLN A 139 -15.41 5.94 26.99
CA GLN A 139 -14.35 6.95 26.99
C GLN A 139 -13.00 6.33 26.62
N ILE A 140 -12.10 7.11 26.01
CA ILE A 140 -10.70 6.70 25.79
C ILE A 140 -9.77 7.27 26.86
N THR A 141 -10.13 8.43 27.44
CA THR A 141 -9.32 9.15 28.41
C THR A 141 -8.91 8.27 29.61
N PRO A 142 -9.80 7.45 30.21
CA PRO A 142 -9.43 6.61 31.36
C PRO A 142 -8.36 5.58 31.05
N MET A 143 -8.25 5.13 29.80
CA MET A 143 -7.22 4.18 29.39
C MET A 143 -5.83 4.77 29.65
N PHE A 144 -5.58 5.99 29.18
CA PHE A 144 -4.30 6.70 29.29
C PHE A 144 -4.03 7.31 30.68
N LEU A 145 -5.02 7.29 31.58
CA LEU A 145 -4.87 7.77 32.95
C LEU A 145 -4.74 6.64 33.98
N THR A 146 -4.90 5.38 33.54
CA THR A 146 -4.93 4.22 34.43
C THR A 146 -3.88 3.20 34.00
N ASP A 147 -2.80 3.12 34.77
CA ASP A 147 -1.77 2.11 34.60
C ASP A 147 -2.36 0.69 34.64
N GLY A 148 -1.90 -0.17 33.73
CA GLY A 148 -2.38 -1.54 33.56
C GLY A 148 -3.71 -1.66 32.80
N SER A 149 -4.26 -0.58 32.23
CA SER A 149 -5.46 -0.66 31.39
C SER A 149 -5.20 -1.54 30.16
N THR A 150 -6.10 -2.47 29.85
CA THR A 150 -5.90 -3.48 28.79
C THR A 150 -6.44 -3.08 27.43
N GLY A 151 -7.09 -1.92 27.33
CA GLY A 151 -7.67 -1.43 26.08
C GLY A 151 -8.98 -0.69 26.26
N THR A 152 -9.57 -0.26 25.14
CA THR A 152 -10.88 0.37 25.08
C THR A 152 -11.59 0.05 23.77
N THR A 153 -12.91 0.12 23.78
CA THR A 153 -13.76 -0.06 22.60
C THR A 153 -14.87 0.98 22.64
N VAL A 154 -15.01 1.70 21.53
CA VAL A 154 -16.02 2.74 21.34
C VAL A 154 -16.81 2.41 20.08
N ASN A 155 -18.09 2.12 20.28
CA ASN A 155 -19.05 1.78 19.23
C ASN A 155 -20.44 2.41 19.51
N SER A 156 -20.48 3.47 20.31
CA SER A 156 -21.68 4.24 20.59
C SER A 156 -21.94 5.26 19.50
N ILE A 157 -23.21 5.67 19.35
CA ILE A 157 -23.63 6.69 18.37
C ILE A 157 -22.94 8.04 18.63
N THR A 158 -22.73 8.41 19.90
CA THR A 158 -22.00 9.65 20.25
C THR A 158 -20.51 9.52 19.93
N GLY A 159 -19.95 8.33 20.18
CA GLY A 159 -18.58 8.02 19.84
C GLY A 159 -17.52 8.78 20.65
N ILE A 160 -16.31 8.81 20.09
CA ILE A 160 -15.18 9.60 20.54
C ILE A 160 -14.54 10.31 19.35
N ALA A 161 -13.94 11.46 19.61
CA ALA A 161 -13.01 12.10 18.70
C ALA A 161 -11.98 12.89 19.49
N TYR A 162 -10.70 12.66 19.23
CA TYR A 162 -9.65 13.61 19.59
C TYR A 162 -9.14 14.32 18.35
N TYR A 163 -9.07 15.64 18.41
CA TYR A 163 -8.92 16.49 17.24
C TYR A 163 -8.09 17.74 17.50
N ILE A 164 -7.58 18.28 16.40
CA ILE A 164 -6.97 19.61 16.32
C ILE A 164 -7.71 20.43 15.27
N LEU A 165 -7.66 21.75 15.40
CA LEU A 165 -8.29 22.65 14.43
C LEU A 165 -7.45 22.77 13.16
N ASN A 166 -8.11 22.84 12.00
CA ASN A 166 -7.43 23.02 10.72
C ASN A 166 -6.48 24.22 10.74
N GLY A 167 -5.29 24.03 10.18
CA GLY A 167 -4.22 25.03 10.14
C GLY A 167 -3.30 25.03 11.36
N ASN A 168 -3.49 24.13 12.33
CA ASN A 168 -2.53 23.95 13.42
C ASN A 168 -1.29 23.18 12.93
N PRO A 169 -0.06 23.67 13.12
CA PRO A 169 1.14 23.03 12.57
C PRO A 169 1.36 21.57 12.99
N VAL A 170 0.79 21.12 14.13
CA VAL A 170 0.95 19.73 14.60
C VAL A 170 0.15 18.71 13.78
N GLY A 171 -0.79 19.16 12.95
CA GLY A 171 -1.52 18.29 12.03
C GLY A 171 -0.80 18.00 10.72
N LEU A 172 0.29 18.72 10.45
CA LEU A 172 1.11 18.55 9.25
C LEU A 172 2.16 17.46 9.48
N PRO A 173 2.56 16.72 8.44
CA PRO A 173 3.60 15.71 8.57
C PRO A 173 4.96 16.30 8.92
N ASP A 174 5.76 15.50 9.59
CA ASP A 174 7.18 15.75 9.79
C ASP A 174 7.96 15.68 8.45
N VAL A 175 9.27 15.93 8.51
CA VAL A 175 10.16 15.89 7.33
C VAL A 175 10.19 14.52 6.64
N THR A 176 9.75 13.46 7.32
CA THR A 176 9.66 12.09 6.78
C THR A 176 8.29 11.77 6.17
N GLY A 177 7.36 12.73 6.18
CA GLY A 177 6.01 12.53 5.66
C GLY A 177 5.09 11.77 6.62
N ARG A 178 5.35 11.85 7.95
CA ARG A 178 4.62 11.10 8.98
C ARG A 178 4.00 12.01 10.03
N VAL A 179 2.85 11.61 10.57
CA VAL A 179 2.21 12.26 11.73
C VAL A 179 1.98 11.21 12.82
N LEU A 180 2.55 11.45 14.01
CA LEU A 180 2.32 10.60 15.19
C LEU A 180 0.88 10.76 15.68
N ILE A 181 0.17 9.65 15.87
CA ILE A 181 -1.22 9.67 16.36
C ILE A 181 -1.39 9.06 17.76
N MET A 182 -0.42 8.24 18.20
CA MET A 182 -0.45 7.58 19.51
C MET A 182 0.92 7.01 19.89
N GLN A 183 1.19 6.94 21.19
CA GLN A 183 2.28 6.16 21.78
C GLN A 183 1.69 5.19 22.80
N ILE A 184 2.07 3.91 22.76
CA ILE A 184 1.59 2.88 23.70
C ILE A 184 2.76 2.06 24.19
N THR A 185 2.86 1.90 25.51
CA THR A 185 3.88 1.05 26.13
C THR A 185 3.20 -0.12 26.82
N THR A 186 3.56 -1.35 26.47
CA THR A 186 2.92 -2.56 27.02
C THR A 186 3.88 -3.76 27.02
N ALA A 187 3.64 -4.74 27.91
CA ALA A 187 4.40 -5.99 28.00
C ALA A 187 3.94 -7.06 26.99
N GLY A 188 2.97 -6.76 26.12
CA GLY A 188 2.36 -7.72 25.19
C GLY A 188 2.18 -7.20 23.77
N THR A 189 1.31 -7.88 23.02
CA THR A 189 0.91 -7.46 21.67
C THR A 189 -0.03 -6.25 21.72
N LEU A 190 -0.04 -5.48 20.64
CA LEU A 190 -0.90 -4.31 20.46
C LEU A 190 -1.72 -4.52 19.19
N SER A 191 -3.04 -4.41 19.28
CA SER A 191 -3.93 -4.55 18.13
C SER A 191 -5.13 -3.62 18.25
N GLY A 192 -5.84 -3.36 17.15
CA GLY A 192 -7.00 -2.49 17.20
C GLY A 192 -7.54 -2.04 15.85
N THR A 193 -8.49 -1.12 15.93
CA THR A 193 -9.15 -0.45 14.80
C THR A 193 -9.15 1.05 15.05
N ILE A 194 -8.53 1.81 14.15
CA ILE A 194 -8.36 3.26 14.27
C ILE A 194 -8.97 3.94 13.06
N ASN A 195 -9.81 4.95 13.27
CA ASN A 195 -10.38 5.77 12.19
C ASN A 195 -9.77 7.17 12.22
N VAL A 196 -9.34 7.66 11.07
CA VAL A 196 -8.62 8.93 10.93
C VAL A 196 -9.29 9.80 9.88
N GLN A 197 -9.46 11.09 10.18
CA GLN A 197 -9.88 12.10 9.22
C GLN A 197 -8.66 12.90 8.73
N ILE A 198 -8.46 12.90 7.41
CA ILE A 198 -7.36 13.56 6.73
C ILE A 198 -7.93 14.61 5.78
N PHE A 199 -7.29 15.78 5.70
CA PHE A 199 -7.56 16.83 4.70
C PHE A 199 -6.44 16.81 3.66
N PRO A 200 -6.67 16.20 2.49
CA PRO A 200 -5.72 16.24 1.39
C PRO A 200 -5.44 17.69 0.99
N SER A 201 -4.16 18.02 0.83
CA SER A 201 -3.68 19.39 0.56
C SER A 201 -4.15 20.45 1.58
N GLY A 202 -4.58 20.05 2.78
CA GLY A 202 -5.01 20.93 3.86
C GLY A 202 -6.40 21.53 3.66
N ILE A 203 -7.14 21.09 2.64
CA ILE A 203 -8.46 21.60 2.29
C ILE A 203 -9.53 20.78 3.04
N GLY A 204 -10.09 21.35 4.11
CA GLY A 204 -11.07 20.65 4.96
C GLY A 204 -12.38 20.26 4.26
N GLU A 205 -12.72 20.88 3.13
CA GLU A 205 -13.90 20.50 2.33
C GLU A 205 -13.72 19.15 1.61
N ASN A 206 -12.48 18.73 1.37
CA ASN A 206 -12.13 17.51 0.65
C ASN A 206 -11.70 16.38 1.61
N PHE A 207 -12.20 16.40 2.84
CA PHE A 207 -11.74 15.44 3.83
C PHE A 207 -12.02 14.00 3.40
N VAL A 208 -11.08 13.11 3.74
CA VAL A 208 -11.21 11.67 3.59
C VAL A 208 -11.17 11.02 4.96
N THR A 209 -11.89 9.92 5.11
CA THR A 209 -11.92 9.09 6.33
C THR A 209 -11.30 7.75 6.03
N MET A 210 -10.36 7.33 6.86
CA MET A 210 -9.60 6.10 6.69
C MET A 210 -9.72 5.24 7.94
N THR A 211 -10.05 3.97 7.77
CA THR A 211 -10.16 2.99 8.86
C THR A 211 -9.03 1.98 8.74
N TYR A 212 -8.24 1.79 9.79
CA TYR A 212 -7.12 0.83 9.81
C TYR A 212 -7.39 -0.26 10.82
N VAL A 213 -7.20 -1.52 10.41
CA VAL A 213 -7.16 -2.68 11.31
C VAL A 213 -5.71 -3.15 11.38
N PHE A 214 -5.18 -3.28 12.59
CA PHE A 214 -3.80 -3.65 12.81
C PHE A 214 -3.65 -4.67 13.93
N ASP A 215 -2.62 -5.51 13.81
CA ASP A 215 -2.22 -6.49 14.81
C ASP A 215 -0.69 -6.58 14.84
N GLY A 216 -0.09 -6.06 15.91
CA GLY A 216 1.35 -5.95 16.08
C GLY A 216 2.01 -4.81 15.28
N PRO A 217 3.35 -4.75 15.30
CA PRO A 217 4.12 -3.79 14.51
C PRO A 217 4.05 -4.12 13.01
N GLY A 218 4.02 -3.09 12.15
CA GLY A 218 3.89 -3.27 10.71
C GLY A 218 3.36 -2.03 10.00
N SER A 219 3.15 -2.14 8.68
CA SER A 219 2.48 -1.13 7.86
C SER A 219 1.14 -1.70 7.41
N PHE A 220 0.06 -0.95 7.66
CA PHE A 220 -1.32 -1.37 7.47
C PHE A 220 -2.02 -0.40 6.52
N SER A 221 -2.68 -0.94 5.49
CA SER A 221 -3.51 -0.14 4.59
C SER A 221 -4.89 0.06 5.19
N ALA A 222 -5.56 1.16 4.84
CA ALA A 222 -6.92 1.37 5.27
C ALA A 222 -7.86 0.31 4.66
N VAL A 223 -8.82 -0.17 5.46
CA VAL A 223 -9.91 -1.05 5.05
C VAL A 223 -10.76 -0.29 4.05
N GLY A 224 -10.92 -0.84 2.84
CA GLY A 224 -11.61 -0.18 1.73
C GLY A 224 -10.77 0.88 1.00
N ALA A 225 -9.45 0.96 1.24
CA ALA A 225 -8.58 1.87 0.49
C ALA A 225 -8.34 1.36 -0.93
N CYS A 226 -8.70 2.20 -1.90
CA CYS A 226 -8.51 1.99 -3.33
C CYS A 226 -7.03 1.87 -3.69
N ILE A 227 -6.55 0.65 -3.90
CA ILE A 227 -5.17 0.39 -4.34
C ILE A 227 -4.98 0.65 -5.84
N SER A 228 -6.08 0.70 -6.61
CA SER A 228 -6.12 1.01 -8.03
C SER A 228 -7.56 1.37 -8.42
N ASP A 229 -7.73 2.52 -9.06
CA ASP A 229 -8.95 3.01 -9.72
C ASP A 229 -8.46 3.45 -11.10
N ILE A 230 -8.46 2.51 -12.04
CA ILE A 230 -7.83 2.67 -13.36
C ILE A 230 -8.62 3.66 -14.23
N ASP A 231 -9.94 3.71 -14.06
CA ASP A 231 -10.84 4.47 -14.93
C ASP A 231 -11.34 5.79 -14.31
N GLY A 232 -11.13 5.98 -13.00
CA GLY A 232 -11.36 7.22 -12.26
C GLY A 232 -12.82 7.47 -11.91
N ASP A 233 -13.66 6.43 -11.88
CA ASP A 233 -15.10 6.56 -11.63
C ASP A 233 -15.47 6.64 -10.13
N GLY A 234 -14.50 6.39 -9.24
CA GLY A 234 -14.64 6.45 -7.79
C GLY A 234 -15.03 5.13 -7.12
N ILE A 235 -15.07 4.03 -7.87
CA ILE A 235 -15.13 2.64 -7.40
C ILE A 235 -13.75 2.01 -7.63
N CYS A 236 -13.35 1.08 -6.77
CA CYS A 236 -12.04 0.45 -6.89
C CYS A 236 -12.09 -0.74 -7.84
N ASP A 237 -11.03 -0.98 -8.62
CA ASP A 237 -10.96 -2.08 -9.60
C ASP A 237 -11.27 -3.47 -8.98
N ALA A 238 -11.02 -3.64 -7.68
CA ALA A 238 -11.30 -4.89 -6.95
C ALA A 238 -12.78 -5.04 -6.52
N ASP A 239 -13.50 -3.92 -6.47
CA ASP A 239 -14.91 -3.79 -6.10
C ASP A 239 -15.83 -3.56 -7.32
N GLU A 240 -15.25 -3.49 -8.51
CA GLU A 240 -15.98 -3.49 -9.78
C GLU A 240 -16.67 -4.84 -10.00
N ILE A 241 -17.97 -4.79 -10.30
CA ILE A 241 -18.77 -5.93 -10.71
C ILE A 241 -18.87 -5.83 -12.25
N PRO A 242 -18.14 -6.68 -13.00
CA PRO A 242 -18.15 -6.61 -14.46
C PRO A 242 -19.47 -7.15 -15.00
N GLY A 243 -20.21 -6.35 -15.76
CA GLY A 243 -21.47 -6.74 -16.38
C GLY A 243 -21.97 -5.70 -17.37
N CYS A 244 -23.19 -5.83 -17.88
CA CYS A 244 -23.73 -4.81 -18.76
C CYS A 244 -24.42 -3.69 -17.95
N THR A 245 -23.93 -2.46 -18.07
CA THR A 245 -24.46 -1.28 -17.35
C THR A 245 -25.51 -0.49 -18.16
N ASP A 246 -25.74 -0.83 -19.43
CA ASP A 246 -26.76 -0.16 -20.25
C ASP A 246 -28.16 -0.73 -19.96
N VAL A 247 -29.02 0.09 -19.35
CA VAL A 247 -30.43 -0.24 -19.04
C VAL A 247 -31.26 -0.70 -20.25
N ASN A 248 -30.79 -0.45 -21.47
CA ASN A 248 -31.47 -0.85 -22.70
C ASN A 248 -30.96 -2.19 -23.28
N ALA A 249 -29.98 -2.84 -22.64
CA ALA A 249 -29.49 -4.15 -23.05
C ALA A 249 -30.33 -5.29 -22.46
N CYS A 250 -30.45 -6.38 -23.21
CA CYS A 250 -31.17 -7.59 -22.83
C CYS A 250 -30.55 -8.31 -21.62
N ASN A 251 -29.25 -8.12 -21.37
CA ASN A 251 -28.52 -8.66 -20.22
C ASN A 251 -28.07 -7.56 -19.23
N TYR A 252 -28.79 -6.42 -19.19
CA TYR A 252 -28.56 -5.38 -18.20
C TYR A 252 -28.52 -5.94 -16.78
N ASP A 253 -27.43 -5.64 -16.07
CA ASP A 253 -27.24 -6.02 -14.68
C ASP A 253 -27.24 -4.76 -13.81
N MET A 254 -28.26 -4.63 -12.96
CA MET A 254 -28.38 -3.49 -12.05
C MET A 254 -27.31 -3.45 -10.94
N THR A 255 -26.53 -4.51 -10.80
CA THR A 255 -25.41 -4.63 -9.86
C THR A 255 -24.07 -4.43 -10.53
N ALA A 256 -24.01 -4.43 -11.86
CA ALA A 256 -22.78 -4.14 -12.59
C ALA A 256 -22.37 -2.69 -12.35
N THR A 257 -21.11 -2.52 -11.96
CA THR A 257 -20.48 -1.22 -11.77
C THR A 257 -19.44 -0.91 -12.86
N ASP A 258 -18.99 -1.92 -13.61
CA ASP A 258 -18.12 -1.77 -14.78
C ASP A 258 -18.73 -2.44 -16.02
N ASP A 259 -18.68 -1.75 -17.17
CA ASP A 259 -19.14 -2.28 -18.46
C ASP A 259 -18.05 -3.12 -19.13
N ASN A 260 -18.18 -4.43 -19.01
CA ASN A 260 -17.24 -5.38 -19.61
C ASN A 260 -17.43 -5.58 -21.12
N GLY A 261 -18.28 -4.77 -21.77
CA GLY A 261 -18.55 -4.82 -23.20
C GLY A 261 -19.41 -6.01 -23.63
N THR A 262 -20.07 -6.68 -22.68
CA THR A 262 -20.94 -7.83 -22.95
C THR A 262 -22.40 -7.47 -23.16
N CYS A 263 -22.76 -6.17 -23.22
CA CYS A 263 -24.13 -5.74 -23.48
C CYS A 263 -24.70 -6.33 -24.77
N ASP A 264 -25.73 -7.16 -24.63
CA ASP A 264 -26.44 -7.83 -25.72
C ASP A 264 -27.75 -7.08 -26.02
N PHE A 265 -28.02 -6.86 -27.30
CA PHE A 265 -29.18 -6.11 -27.78
C PHE A 265 -29.96 -6.89 -28.86
N VAL A 266 -29.77 -8.21 -28.95
CA VAL A 266 -30.38 -9.02 -30.01
C VAL A 266 -31.85 -9.35 -29.68
N ASP A 267 -32.74 -8.74 -30.45
CA ASP A 267 -34.16 -9.04 -30.63
C ASP A 267 -34.33 -9.25 -32.14
N THR A 268 -34.32 -10.52 -32.57
CA THR A 268 -34.18 -10.91 -33.98
C THR A 268 -35.45 -10.65 -34.78
N ASP A 269 -36.63 -10.78 -34.16
CA ASP A 269 -37.92 -10.62 -34.83
C ASP A 269 -38.58 -9.25 -34.58
N GLY A 270 -38.07 -8.48 -33.61
CA GLY A 270 -38.42 -7.10 -33.32
C GLY A 270 -39.75 -6.95 -32.57
N ASP A 271 -40.21 -8.00 -31.88
CA ASP A 271 -41.48 -8.00 -31.16
C ASP A 271 -41.40 -7.32 -29.77
N GLY A 272 -40.18 -7.00 -29.32
CA GLY A 272 -39.90 -6.34 -28.04
C GLY A 272 -39.63 -7.29 -26.87
N VAL A 273 -39.52 -8.59 -27.13
CA VAL A 273 -39.01 -9.62 -26.21
C VAL A 273 -37.68 -10.12 -26.77
N CYS A 274 -36.61 -10.10 -25.96
CA CYS A 274 -35.32 -10.61 -26.43
C CYS A 274 -35.37 -12.12 -26.68
N ASP A 275 -34.67 -12.61 -27.71
CA ASP A 275 -34.64 -14.03 -28.14
C ASP A 275 -34.42 -15.04 -26.98
N ALA A 276 -33.60 -14.67 -25.99
CA ALA A 276 -33.32 -15.52 -24.82
C ALA A 276 -34.52 -15.71 -23.87
N ASN A 277 -35.54 -14.86 -23.98
CA ASN A 277 -36.74 -14.84 -23.15
C ASN A 277 -37.99 -15.29 -23.92
N GLU A 278 -37.85 -15.76 -25.16
CA GLU A 278 -38.96 -16.24 -25.97
C GLU A 278 -39.48 -17.60 -25.49
N ILE A 279 -40.80 -17.71 -25.40
CA ILE A 279 -41.51 -18.96 -25.11
C ILE A 279 -42.04 -19.51 -26.43
N LEU A 280 -41.44 -20.60 -26.89
CA LEU A 280 -41.83 -21.30 -28.12
C LEU A 280 -43.15 -22.06 -27.94
N GLY A 281 -44.12 -21.84 -28.84
CA GLY A 281 -45.37 -22.59 -28.89
C GLY A 281 -46.37 -22.04 -29.91
N CYS A 282 -47.49 -22.73 -30.14
CA CYS A 282 -48.45 -22.32 -31.17
C CYS A 282 -49.13 -20.97 -30.84
N THR A 283 -48.86 -19.93 -31.63
CA THR A 283 -49.47 -18.59 -31.45
C THR A 283 -50.78 -18.38 -32.21
N ASP A 284 -51.22 -19.35 -33.04
CA ASP A 284 -52.50 -19.27 -33.77
C ASP A 284 -53.70 -19.65 -32.87
N SER A 285 -54.47 -18.65 -32.47
CA SER A 285 -55.71 -18.79 -31.68
C SER A 285 -56.79 -19.72 -32.25
N THR A 286 -56.66 -20.14 -33.51
CA THR A 286 -57.60 -21.07 -34.17
C THR A 286 -57.14 -22.52 -34.18
N ALA A 287 -55.89 -22.79 -33.80
CA ALA A 287 -55.36 -24.14 -33.66
C ALA A 287 -55.92 -24.82 -32.39
N CYS A 288 -56.07 -26.14 -32.44
CA CYS A 288 -56.60 -26.88 -31.28
C CYS A 288 -55.61 -27.01 -30.11
N ASN A 289 -54.35 -26.60 -30.30
CA ASN A 289 -53.29 -26.55 -29.29
C ASN A 289 -52.67 -25.14 -29.13
N TYR A 290 -53.46 -24.09 -29.39
CA TYR A 290 -53.05 -22.69 -29.16
C TYR A 290 -52.55 -22.47 -27.72
N ASP A 291 -51.38 -21.84 -27.57
CA ASP A 291 -50.82 -21.42 -26.28
C ASP A 291 -50.80 -19.88 -26.18
N PRO A 292 -51.58 -19.27 -25.27
CA PRO A 292 -51.60 -17.83 -25.09
C PRO A 292 -50.34 -17.25 -24.40
N SER A 293 -49.44 -18.10 -23.89
CA SER A 293 -48.16 -17.72 -23.29
C SER A 293 -46.97 -17.84 -24.24
N ALA A 294 -47.16 -18.45 -25.41
CA ALA A 294 -46.14 -18.48 -26.45
C ALA A 294 -45.91 -17.06 -26.99
N THR A 295 -44.65 -16.64 -27.01
CA THR A 295 -44.22 -15.37 -27.61
C THR A 295 -43.68 -15.59 -29.02
N ASP A 296 -43.24 -16.81 -29.38
CA ASP A 296 -42.83 -17.16 -30.75
C ASP A 296 -43.43 -18.51 -31.22
N ASP A 297 -43.73 -18.62 -32.52
CA ASP A 297 -44.40 -19.78 -33.14
C ASP A 297 -43.41 -20.86 -33.57
N ASP A 298 -43.47 -22.01 -32.90
CA ASP A 298 -42.62 -23.17 -33.18
C ASP A 298 -43.13 -24.08 -34.33
N GLY A 299 -44.28 -23.73 -34.93
CA GLY A 299 -44.89 -24.49 -36.02
C GLY A 299 -45.69 -25.71 -35.55
N SER A 300 -45.99 -25.83 -34.26
CA SER A 300 -46.73 -26.96 -33.67
C SER A 300 -48.26 -26.89 -33.85
N CYS A 301 -48.81 -25.87 -34.50
CA CYS A 301 -50.26 -25.65 -34.61
C CYS A 301 -51.02 -26.79 -35.35
N GLY A 302 -51.99 -27.43 -34.68
CA GLY A 302 -52.70 -28.62 -35.13
C GLY A 302 -54.20 -28.46 -35.44
N VAL A 303 -54.77 -29.48 -36.11
CA VAL A 303 -56.20 -29.62 -36.44
C VAL A 303 -56.82 -30.89 -35.82
N LEU A 304 -58.14 -30.91 -35.63
CA LEU A 304 -58.89 -32.06 -35.10
C LEU A 304 -59.01 -33.21 -36.13
N ASP A 305 -58.96 -34.47 -35.67
CA ASP A 305 -59.18 -35.68 -36.46
C ASP A 305 -60.67 -36.07 -36.60
N GLY A 306 -60.96 -37.19 -37.28
CA GLY A 306 -62.33 -37.69 -37.51
C GLY A 306 -63.05 -38.19 -36.27
N CYS A 307 -62.33 -38.45 -35.17
CA CYS A 307 -62.89 -38.74 -33.85
C CYS A 307 -62.98 -37.47 -32.96
N GLY A 308 -62.58 -36.29 -33.47
CA GLY A 308 -62.65 -35.01 -32.78
C GLY A 308 -61.48 -34.71 -31.84
N ILE A 309 -60.33 -35.39 -32.00
CA ILE A 309 -59.14 -35.23 -31.17
C ILE A 309 -58.07 -34.42 -31.90
N CYS A 310 -57.45 -33.46 -31.22
CA CYS A 310 -56.38 -32.62 -31.77
C CYS A 310 -55.16 -33.47 -32.14
N LEU A 311 -54.71 -33.40 -33.40
CA LEU A 311 -53.60 -34.18 -33.95
C LEU A 311 -53.79 -35.72 -33.87
N GLY A 312 -55.03 -36.21 -33.76
CA GLY A 312 -55.33 -37.65 -33.66
C GLY A 312 -55.26 -38.43 -35.00
N ASP A 313 -55.21 -39.76 -34.90
CA ASP A 313 -55.08 -40.69 -36.03
C ASP A 313 -56.33 -41.58 -36.26
N ASN A 314 -57.49 -41.21 -35.69
CA ASN A 314 -58.75 -41.95 -35.71
C ASN A 314 -58.76 -43.30 -34.96
N SER A 315 -57.73 -43.64 -34.19
CA SER A 315 -57.66 -44.91 -33.45
C SER A 315 -58.69 -45.04 -32.32
N THR A 316 -59.25 -43.92 -31.85
CA THR A 316 -60.09 -43.87 -30.64
C THR A 316 -61.57 -44.18 -30.88
N CYS A 317 -62.01 -44.33 -32.14
CA CYS A 317 -63.42 -44.59 -32.46
C CYS A 317 -63.64 -45.77 -33.43
N ILE A 318 -62.68 -46.72 -33.48
CA ILE A 318 -62.72 -47.97 -34.26
C ILE A 318 -63.15 -49.17 -33.39
N GLY A 319 -64.00 -50.10 -33.90
CA GLY A 319 -64.49 -51.24 -33.08
C GLY A 319 -65.06 -52.46 -33.86
N CYS A 320 -65.32 -53.56 -33.13
CA CYS A 320 -65.78 -54.86 -33.65
C CYS A 320 -67.31 -54.92 -33.82
N GLY A 321 -67.80 -55.39 -34.97
CA GLY A 321 -69.23 -55.44 -35.31
C GLY A 321 -69.96 -56.79 -35.10
N ILE A 322 -69.38 -57.77 -34.40
CA ILE A 322 -69.97 -59.13 -34.21
C ILE A 322 -70.56 -59.30 -32.81
N GLU A 323 -71.90 -59.42 -32.69
CA GLU A 323 -72.66 -59.46 -31.41
C GLU A 323 -72.30 -60.56 -30.39
N PHE A 324 -71.58 -61.61 -30.81
CA PHE A 324 -71.21 -62.72 -29.93
C PHE A 324 -69.72 -62.76 -29.56
N ALA A 325 -68.94 -61.75 -29.98
CA ALA A 325 -67.57 -61.57 -29.53
C ALA A 325 -67.55 -60.82 -28.19
N CYS A 326 -66.59 -61.13 -27.31
CA CYS A 326 -66.50 -60.52 -26.00
C CYS A 326 -66.26 -58.99 -26.09
N ASN A 327 -65.69 -58.48 -27.19
CA ASN A 327 -65.41 -57.06 -27.43
C ASN A 327 -66.27 -56.42 -28.54
N TYR A 328 -67.51 -56.88 -28.70
CA TYR A 328 -68.49 -56.24 -29.58
C TYR A 328 -68.76 -54.78 -29.20
N ASP A 329 -68.69 -53.86 -30.16
CA ASP A 329 -69.00 -52.44 -29.95
C ASP A 329 -70.08 -51.94 -30.93
N ALA A 330 -71.26 -51.63 -30.39
CA ALA A 330 -72.39 -51.10 -31.14
C ALA A 330 -72.29 -49.59 -31.43
N ALA A 331 -71.32 -48.88 -30.83
CA ALA A 331 -71.13 -47.42 -30.92
C ALA A 331 -69.95 -46.99 -31.80
N ALA A 332 -69.17 -47.95 -32.33
CA ALA A 332 -68.04 -47.69 -33.20
C ALA A 332 -68.43 -46.84 -34.44
N ILE A 333 -67.73 -45.74 -34.68
CA ILE A 333 -67.95 -44.84 -35.82
C ILE A 333 -67.23 -45.41 -37.07
N VAL A 334 -66.15 -46.16 -36.87
CA VAL A 334 -65.41 -46.91 -37.90
C VAL A 334 -65.39 -48.41 -37.53
N ILE A 335 -65.87 -49.32 -38.40
CA ILE A 335 -66.03 -50.75 -38.08
C ILE A 335 -64.88 -51.60 -38.66
N ASP A 336 -64.23 -52.44 -37.83
CA ASP A 336 -63.25 -53.47 -38.26
C ASP A 336 -63.49 -54.82 -37.55
N ASN A 337 -63.93 -55.82 -38.32
CA ASN A 337 -64.29 -57.16 -37.81
C ASN A 337 -63.11 -58.11 -37.63
N THR A 338 -61.88 -57.68 -37.97
CA THR A 338 -60.68 -58.47 -37.67
C THR A 338 -60.24 -58.35 -36.21
N LEU A 339 -60.84 -57.43 -35.46
CA LEU A 339 -60.54 -57.14 -34.06
C LEU A 339 -61.38 -57.96 -33.06
N CYS A 340 -62.30 -58.83 -33.49
CA CYS A 340 -63.23 -59.53 -32.60
C CYS A 340 -62.59 -60.71 -31.85
N GLU A 341 -62.76 -60.80 -30.53
CA GLU A 341 -62.19 -61.86 -29.66
C GLU A 341 -63.22 -62.65 -28.82
N TYR A 342 -62.80 -63.80 -28.27
CA TYR A 342 -63.67 -64.75 -27.55
C TYR A 342 -63.11 -65.29 -26.23
N GLU A 343 -61.94 -64.85 -25.78
CA GLU A 343 -61.30 -65.36 -24.55
C GLU A 343 -61.57 -64.48 -23.32
N SER A 344 -61.86 -63.20 -23.50
CA SER A 344 -61.92 -62.21 -22.40
C SER A 344 -63.18 -62.24 -21.53
N CYS A 345 -64.16 -63.13 -21.78
CA CYS A 345 -65.41 -63.19 -21.01
C CYS A 345 -65.65 -64.52 -20.25
N ALA A 346 -64.59 -65.33 -20.05
CA ALA A 346 -64.58 -66.53 -19.21
C ALA A 346 -63.79 -66.32 -17.90
N GLY A 347 -64.36 -66.64 -16.73
CA GLY A 347 -63.74 -66.38 -15.42
C GLY A 347 -64.50 -66.95 -14.21
N CYS A 348 -63.91 -66.89 -13.01
CA CYS A 348 -64.46 -67.44 -11.76
C CYS A 348 -65.57 -66.55 -11.20
N MET A 349 -66.78 -67.07 -10.97
CA MET A 349 -67.92 -66.25 -10.53
C MET A 349 -68.14 -66.19 -9.00
N ASP A 350 -67.15 -66.59 -8.17
CA ASP A 350 -67.23 -66.53 -6.69
C ASP A 350 -66.61 -65.23 -6.12
N ASN A 351 -67.43 -64.33 -5.55
CA ASN A 351 -67.00 -62.98 -5.16
C ASN A 351 -65.97 -62.87 -4.03
N THR A 352 -65.63 -63.98 -3.38
CA THR A 352 -64.66 -63.99 -2.30
C THR A 352 -63.27 -64.46 -2.74
N ALA A 353 -63.16 -64.96 -3.97
CA ALA A 353 -61.92 -65.50 -4.53
C ALA A 353 -60.99 -64.42 -5.12
N CYS A 354 -59.70 -64.67 -5.02
CA CYS A 354 -58.59 -63.89 -5.55
C CYS A 354 -58.55 -63.71 -7.06
N ASN A 355 -59.16 -64.62 -7.79
CA ASN A 355 -59.34 -64.51 -9.23
C ASN A 355 -60.83 -64.52 -9.59
N TYR A 356 -61.65 -63.98 -8.68
CA TYR A 356 -63.05 -63.67 -8.95
C TYR A 356 -63.16 -62.67 -10.10
N ASP A 357 -64.00 -63.01 -11.06
CA ASP A 357 -64.42 -62.19 -12.16
C ASP A 357 -65.95 -62.03 -12.15
N ALA A 358 -66.40 -60.87 -11.71
CA ALA A 358 -67.82 -60.48 -11.69
C ALA A 358 -68.42 -60.24 -13.08
N THR A 359 -67.60 -60.20 -14.12
CA THR A 359 -67.96 -59.86 -15.51
C THR A 359 -67.90 -61.06 -16.44
N ALA A 360 -67.35 -62.18 -15.97
CA ALA A 360 -67.44 -63.46 -16.64
C ALA A 360 -68.90 -63.80 -16.96
N THR A 361 -69.19 -64.04 -18.24
CA THR A 361 -70.52 -64.51 -18.68
C THR A 361 -70.54 -66.02 -18.88
N PHE A 362 -69.40 -66.69 -18.64
CA PHE A 362 -69.16 -68.11 -18.87
C PHE A 362 -68.18 -68.68 -17.80
N ASP A 363 -68.58 -69.74 -17.08
CA ASP A 363 -67.80 -70.39 -15.99
C ASP A 363 -67.55 -71.89 -16.28
N ASP A 364 -66.30 -72.33 -16.20
CA ASP A 364 -65.85 -73.71 -16.45
C ASP A 364 -65.64 -74.56 -15.18
N GLY A 365 -65.82 -73.97 -13.99
CA GLY A 365 -65.95 -74.67 -12.70
C GLY A 365 -64.65 -75.12 -12.00
N THR A 366 -63.47 -74.66 -12.44
CA THR A 366 -62.17 -75.13 -11.87
C THR A 366 -61.22 -74.03 -11.39
N ASN A 367 -61.62 -72.76 -11.40
CA ASN A 367 -60.68 -71.63 -11.41
C ASN A 367 -60.82 -70.60 -10.26
N CYS A 368 -61.11 -70.94 -8.99
CA CYS A 368 -61.19 -69.94 -7.88
C CYS A 368 -60.09 -70.10 -6.79
N LEU A 369 -59.33 -69.04 -6.45
CA LEU A 369 -58.17 -68.97 -5.51
C LEU A 369 -58.42 -67.99 -4.32
N PHE A 370 -57.66 -67.97 -3.21
CA PHE A 370 -57.86 -67.04 -2.03
C PHE A 370 -56.52 -66.60 -1.36
N ALA A 371 -56.46 -65.40 -0.74
CA ALA A 371 -55.22 -64.74 -0.25
C ALA A 371 -54.87 -65.02 1.22
N VAL A 372 -53.60 -64.77 1.60
CA VAL A 372 -53.01 -64.95 2.94
C VAL A 372 -52.78 -63.58 3.63
N GLU A 373 -52.85 -63.49 4.96
CA GLU A 373 -52.79 -62.21 5.71
C GLU A 373 -51.47 -61.43 5.48
N PHE A 374 -51.56 -60.11 5.25
CA PHE A 374 -50.48 -59.17 4.82
C PHE A 374 -49.96 -59.32 3.39
N LEU A 375 -50.42 -60.33 2.66
CA LEU A 375 -50.18 -60.44 1.22
C LEU A 375 -51.48 -60.28 0.44
N ASP A 376 -51.36 -59.81 -0.79
CA ASP A 376 -52.46 -59.85 -1.72
C ASP A 376 -52.66 -61.27 -2.30
N CYS A 377 -53.64 -61.38 -3.18
CA CYS A 377 -54.01 -62.58 -3.92
C CYS A 377 -52.93 -63.15 -4.86
N ALA A 378 -51.89 -62.37 -5.15
CA ALA A 378 -50.73 -62.78 -5.93
C ALA A 378 -49.53 -63.14 -5.04
N GLY A 379 -49.68 -63.06 -3.71
CA GLY A 379 -48.61 -63.33 -2.77
C GLY A 379 -47.57 -62.21 -2.73
N ASN A 380 -47.94 -60.99 -3.14
CA ASN A 380 -47.12 -59.80 -2.98
C ASN A 380 -47.46 -59.13 -1.67
N CYS A 381 -46.48 -58.49 -1.05
CA CYS A 381 -46.79 -57.67 0.10
C CYS A 381 -47.67 -56.48 -0.29
N LEU A 382 -48.56 -56.08 0.61
CA LEU A 382 -49.42 -54.91 0.44
C LEU A 382 -48.70 -53.57 0.67
N ASN A 383 -47.52 -53.58 1.30
CA ASN A 383 -46.61 -52.45 1.53
C ASN A 383 -45.17 -52.97 1.44
N ASP A 384 -44.47 -52.66 0.35
CA ASP A 384 -43.08 -53.06 0.06
C ASP A 384 -42.48 -51.91 -0.75
N ALA A 385 -41.74 -51.03 -0.06
CA ALA A 385 -41.27 -49.75 -0.55
C ALA A 385 -40.00 -49.89 -1.41
N ASP A 386 -39.17 -50.90 -1.15
CA ASP A 386 -37.92 -51.15 -1.88
C ASP A 386 -38.02 -52.27 -2.93
N ALA A 387 -39.16 -52.98 -2.95
CA ALA A 387 -39.53 -54.05 -3.87
C ALA A 387 -38.64 -55.31 -3.75
N ASP A 388 -38.09 -55.60 -2.57
CA ASP A 388 -37.29 -56.80 -2.31
C ASP A 388 -38.12 -58.08 -2.08
N GLY A 389 -39.44 -57.93 -1.92
CA GLY A 389 -40.40 -59.02 -1.72
C GLY A 389 -40.71 -59.33 -0.25
N ILE A 390 -40.22 -58.53 0.69
CA ILE A 390 -40.60 -58.51 2.11
C ILE A 390 -41.50 -57.29 2.34
N CYS A 391 -42.40 -57.39 3.31
CA CYS A 391 -43.26 -56.25 3.67
C CYS A 391 -42.49 -55.23 4.51
N ASP A 392 -42.70 -53.93 4.29
CA ASP A 392 -42.12 -52.82 5.08
C ASP A 392 -42.27 -53.05 6.61
N GLU A 393 -43.44 -53.55 7.06
CA GLU A 393 -43.68 -53.81 8.48
C GLU A 393 -42.86 -55.00 9.05
N ASN A 394 -42.18 -55.74 8.18
CA ASN A 394 -41.38 -56.92 8.49
C ASN A 394 -39.89 -56.74 8.14
N GLU A 395 -39.46 -55.56 7.68
CA GLU A 395 -38.07 -55.28 7.32
C GLU A 395 -37.18 -54.97 8.53
N VAL A 396 -35.89 -55.31 8.39
CA VAL A 396 -34.83 -55.01 9.36
C VAL A 396 -33.81 -54.09 8.69
N VAL A 397 -33.71 -52.84 9.16
CA VAL A 397 -32.80 -51.82 8.60
C VAL A 397 -31.36 -52.05 9.07
N GLY A 398 -30.40 -52.13 8.15
CA GLY A 398 -28.96 -52.25 8.46
C GLY A 398 -28.05 -52.33 7.23
N CYS A 399 -26.73 -52.45 7.43
CA CYS A 399 -25.80 -52.56 6.30
C CYS A 399 -25.71 -54.00 5.77
N THR A 400 -26.07 -54.22 4.51
CA THR A 400 -26.10 -55.54 3.86
C THR A 400 -24.78 -55.91 3.13
N ASP A 401 -23.80 -55.00 3.08
CA ASP A 401 -22.50 -55.25 2.46
C ASP A 401 -21.56 -56.02 3.39
N MET A 402 -21.18 -57.25 3.01
CA MET A 402 -20.30 -58.12 3.79
C MET A 402 -18.87 -57.58 4.01
N THR A 403 -18.49 -56.52 3.31
CA THR A 403 -17.17 -55.87 3.43
C THR A 403 -17.18 -54.63 4.33
N ALA A 404 -18.37 -54.19 4.78
CA ALA A 404 -18.50 -53.10 5.73
C ALA A 404 -18.26 -53.56 7.17
N CYS A 405 -17.70 -52.67 7.98
CA CYS A 405 -17.39 -52.86 9.39
C CYS A 405 -18.62 -53.05 10.28
N ASN A 406 -19.77 -52.53 9.85
CA ASN A 406 -21.05 -52.65 10.53
C ASN A 406 -22.06 -53.52 9.77
N TYR A 407 -21.58 -54.50 8.99
CA TYR A 407 -22.41 -55.49 8.32
C TYR A 407 -23.35 -56.22 9.29
N ASP A 408 -24.65 -56.28 8.94
CA ASP A 408 -25.65 -57.07 9.65
C ASP A 408 -26.29 -58.11 8.70
N ALA A 409 -26.08 -59.39 9.01
CA ALA A 409 -26.59 -60.51 8.23
C ALA A 409 -28.12 -60.70 8.33
N LEU A 410 -28.81 -59.95 9.19
CA LEU A 410 -30.26 -59.96 9.34
C LEU A 410 -30.93 -58.73 8.71
N ALA A 411 -30.16 -57.78 8.20
CA ALA A 411 -30.70 -56.62 7.50
C ALA A 411 -31.33 -57.05 6.17
N THR A 412 -32.55 -56.57 5.92
CA THR A 412 -33.30 -56.80 4.67
C THR A 412 -33.42 -55.51 3.85
N ASP A 413 -33.40 -54.35 4.49
CA ASP A 413 -33.42 -53.02 3.82
C ASP A 413 -32.00 -52.39 3.84
N THR A 414 -31.54 -51.95 2.68
CA THR A 414 -30.17 -51.44 2.45
C THR A 414 -30.14 -49.91 2.35
N ASP A 415 -29.89 -49.24 3.46
CA ASP A 415 -29.43 -47.84 3.42
C ASP A 415 -27.90 -47.81 3.24
N ASN A 416 -27.46 -47.71 1.97
CA ASN A 416 -26.04 -47.60 1.60
C ASN A 416 -25.31 -46.38 2.21
N THR A 417 -26.04 -45.44 2.83
CA THR A 417 -25.43 -44.32 3.55
C THR A 417 -25.05 -44.66 4.99
N LEU A 418 -25.47 -45.81 5.51
CA LEU A 418 -25.17 -46.27 6.87
C LEU A 418 -23.99 -47.26 6.93
N CYS A 419 -23.45 -47.73 5.81
CA CYS A 419 -22.31 -48.66 5.79
C CYS A 419 -20.98 -47.95 6.10
N VAL A 420 -20.27 -48.42 7.12
CA VAL A 420 -18.94 -47.93 7.52
C VAL A 420 -17.88 -48.89 6.98
N PHE A 421 -16.90 -48.39 6.23
CA PHE A 421 -15.77 -49.19 5.74
C PHE A 421 -14.49 -48.81 6.47
N ALA A 422 -13.54 -49.74 6.54
CA ALA A 422 -12.24 -49.48 7.13
C ALA A 422 -11.43 -48.53 6.22
N GLU A 423 -10.62 -47.67 6.83
CA GLU A 423 -9.68 -46.82 6.09
C GLU A 423 -8.57 -47.66 5.44
N THR A 424 -7.93 -47.13 4.39
CA THR A 424 -6.87 -47.86 3.67
C THR A 424 -5.70 -48.17 4.62
N ASN A 425 -5.29 -49.44 4.69
CA ASN A 425 -4.26 -50.00 5.60
C ASN A 425 -4.71 -50.24 7.05
N TYR A 426 -5.95 -49.91 7.42
CA TYR A 426 -6.52 -50.16 8.74
C TYR A 426 -7.64 -51.19 8.68
N ASP A 427 -7.88 -51.89 9.80
CA ASP A 427 -9.04 -52.75 9.99
C ASP A 427 -10.24 -51.96 10.52
N CYS A 428 -11.38 -52.64 10.67
CA CYS A 428 -12.64 -52.04 11.11
C CYS A 428 -12.66 -51.54 12.55
N ASP A 429 -11.68 -51.93 13.36
CA ASP A 429 -11.50 -51.45 14.72
C ASP A 429 -10.48 -50.29 14.77
N GLY A 430 -9.97 -49.85 13.61
CA GLY A 430 -8.98 -48.78 13.48
C GLY A 430 -7.55 -49.24 13.77
N ASN A 431 -7.29 -50.55 13.84
CA ASN A 431 -5.93 -51.07 14.02
C ASN A 431 -5.25 -51.17 12.66
N CYS A 432 -3.96 -50.87 12.62
CA CYS A 432 -3.20 -51.08 11.41
C CYS A 432 -3.10 -52.57 11.05
N ILE A 433 -3.23 -52.89 9.76
CA ILE A 433 -3.13 -54.26 9.24
C ILE A 433 -1.67 -54.75 9.21
N ASN A 434 -0.70 -53.83 9.05
CA ASN A 434 0.72 -54.11 9.02
C ASN A 434 1.50 -53.04 9.82
N ASP A 435 1.74 -53.35 11.08
CA ASP A 435 2.42 -52.51 12.07
C ASP A 435 3.47 -53.38 12.77
N THR A 436 4.72 -53.24 12.34
CA THR A 436 5.83 -54.09 12.72
C THR A 436 6.37 -53.75 14.11
N ASP A 437 6.30 -52.49 14.53
CA ASP A 437 6.87 -52.00 15.80
C ASP A 437 5.82 -51.81 16.91
N GLY A 438 4.54 -51.82 16.55
CA GLY A 438 3.37 -51.81 17.43
C GLY A 438 2.98 -50.41 17.92
N ASP A 439 3.38 -49.34 17.24
CA ASP A 439 3.13 -47.95 17.65
C ASP A 439 1.76 -47.41 17.22
N GLY A 440 1.02 -48.15 16.38
CA GLY A 440 -0.30 -47.80 15.88
C GLY A 440 -0.31 -47.04 14.55
N VAL A 441 0.85 -46.77 13.95
CA VAL A 441 1.02 -46.30 12.57
C VAL A 441 1.30 -47.52 11.68
N CYS A 442 0.81 -47.48 10.44
CA CYS A 442 1.12 -48.55 9.49
C CYS A 442 2.50 -48.40 8.88
N ASP A 443 3.20 -49.53 8.68
CA ASP A 443 4.52 -49.61 8.03
C ASP A 443 4.57 -48.80 6.71
N GLU A 444 3.49 -48.82 5.91
CA GLU A 444 3.41 -48.08 4.64
C GLU A 444 3.29 -46.55 4.80
N ASN A 445 2.92 -46.10 6.00
CA ASN A 445 2.70 -44.70 6.37
C ASN A 445 3.79 -44.18 7.32
N GLU A 446 4.79 -45.01 7.64
CA GLU A 446 5.89 -44.62 8.52
C GLU A 446 6.82 -43.60 7.87
N VAL A 447 7.21 -42.60 8.65
CA VAL A 447 8.19 -41.59 8.29
C VAL A 447 9.42 -41.76 9.17
N ASN A 448 10.52 -42.20 8.56
CA ASN A 448 11.80 -42.36 9.24
C ASN A 448 12.43 -41.01 9.59
N GLY A 449 12.86 -40.84 10.83
CA GLY A 449 13.63 -39.68 11.29
C GLY A 449 13.75 -39.66 12.81
N CYS A 450 14.41 -38.65 13.38
CA CYS A 450 14.56 -38.62 14.84
C CYS A 450 13.24 -38.27 15.54
N THR A 451 12.74 -39.17 16.39
CA THR A 451 11.48 -39.02 17.14
C THR A 451 11.65 -38.45 18.56
N ASP A 452 12.90 -38.26 19.02
CA ASP A 452 13.20 -37.72 20.35
C ASP A 452 13.19 -36.19 20.33
N MET A 453 12.24 -35.56 21.04
CA MET A 453 12.11 -34.09 21.15
C MET A 453 13.35 -33.39 21.73
N THR A 454 14.28 -34.14 22.32
CA THR A 454 15.51 -33.62 22.93
C THR A 454 16.73 -33.68 21.99
N ALA A 455 16.59 -34.27 20.81
CA ALA A 455 17.59 -34.27 19.75
C ALA A 455 17.41 -33.06 18.82
N CYS A 456 18.49 -32.59 18.22
CA CYS A 456 18.48 -31.33 17.47
C CYS A 456 18.03 -31.49 16.02
N ASN A 457 18.01 -32.72 15.53
CA ASN A 457 17.36 -33.08 14.28
C ASN A 457 16.01 -33.76 14.53
N TYR A 458 15.36 -33.49 15.67
CA TYR A 458 14.00 -33.92 15.94
C TYR A 458 13.09 -33.53 14.77
N ASN A 459 12.31 -34.50 14.29
CA ASN A 459 11.34 -34.30 13.23
C ASN A 459 9.95 -34.64 13.77
N GLU A 460 9.07 -33.64 13.87
CA GLU A 460 7.69 -33.81 14.35
C GLU A 460 6.84 -34.73 13.48
N THR A 461 7.23 -34.94 12.22
CA THR A 461 6.53 -35.84 11.31
C THR A 461 7.11 -37.25 11.31
N ALA A 462 8.23 -37.50 12.01
CA ALA A 462 8.80 -38.83 12.07
C ALA A 462 7.96 -39.72 13.00
N THR A 463 7.61 -40.90 12.52
CA THR A 463 6.88 -41.92 13.28
C THR A 463 7.81 -43.04 13.73
N ASP A 464 8.92 -43.30 13.03
CA ASP A 464 9.93 -44.29 13.41
C ASP A 464 11.33 -43.68 13.53
N ASP A 465 12.06 -44.08 14.59
CA ASP A 465 13.43 -43.62 14.88
C ASP A 465 14.45 -44.39 14.05
N ASP A 466 15.03 -43.71 13.06
CA ASP A 466 16.08 -44.29 12.20
C ASP A 466 17.47 -44.31 12.87
N GLY A 467 17.57 -43.90 14.14
CA GLY A 467 18.80 -43.86 14.92
C GLY A 467 19.74 -42.72 14.52
N THR A 468 19.25 -41.73 13.76
CA THR A 468 20.01 -40.55 13.35
C THR A 468 19.94 -39.39 14.34
N CYS A 469 19.27 -39.54 15.49
CA CYS A 469 19.17 -38.50 16.52
C CYS A 469 20.55 -37.93 16.93
N ASP A 470 20.74 -36.63 16.69
CA ASP A 470 21.94 -35.87 17.05
C ASP A 470 21.72 -35.10 18.35
N PHE A 471 22.52 -35.43 19.36
CA PHE A 471 22.51 -34.81 20.68
C PHE A 471 23.73 -33.89 20.91
N SER A 472 24.47 -33.53 19.85
CA SER A 472 25.76 -32.84 19.92
C SER A 472 25.66 -31.31 19.83
N CYS A 473 24.61 -30.72 20.38
CA CYS A 473 24.26 -29.30 20.12
C CYS A 473 24.96 -28.35 21.08
N TYR A 474 26.23 -28.14 20.73
CA TYR A 474 27.13 -27.19 21.33
C TYR A 474 26.88 -25.79 20.75
N GLY A 475 26.37 -24.87 21.57
CA GLY A 475 26.12 -23.48 21.20
C GLY A 475 26.04 -22.61 22.45
N CYS A 476 25.66 -21.34 22.30
CA CYS A 476 25.45 -20.50 23.47
C CYS A 476 24.06 -20.74 24.05
N THR A 477 23.97 -21.26 25.28
CA THR A 477 22.70 -21.54 25.95
C THR A 477 22.17 -20.36 26.79
N ASP A 478 22.90 -19.24 26.83
CA ASP A 478 22.54 -18.07 27.62
C ASP A 478 21.72 -17.08 26.79
N MET A 479 20.45 -16.92 27.12
CA MET A 479 19.51 -15.99 26.45
C MET A 479 19.94 -14.52 26.50
N THR A 480 20.90 -14.16 27.35
CA THR A 480 21.42 -12.80 27.45
C THR A 480 22.62 -12.54 26.55
N ALA A 481 23.14 -13.55 25.87
CA ALA A 481 24.20 -13.41 24.88
C ALA A 481 23.63 -13.04 23.50
N THR A 482 24.35 -12.20 22.77
CA THR A 482 24.04 -11.78 21.39
C THR A 482 24.08 -12.92 20.37
N ASN A 483 24.73 -14.03 20.69
CA ASN A 483 24.78 -15.24 19.88
C ASN A 483 24.07 -16.43 20.56
N TYR A 484 23.07 -16.16 21.40
CA TYR A 484 22.20 -17.18 21.97
C TYR A 484 21.63 -18.09 20.86
N ASP A 485 21.71 -19.38 21.11
CA ASP A 485 21.20 -20.44 20.24
C ASP A 485 20.11 -21.18 21.01
N MET A 486 18.87 -21.09 20.54
CA MET A 486 17.73 -21.72 21.20
C MET A 486 17.74 -23.25 21.09
N ASP A 487 18.48 -23.79 20.12
CA ASP A 487 18.60 -25.22 19.87
C ASP A 487 19.83 -25.83 20.60
N ALA A 488 20.68 -24.99 21.19
CA ALA A 488 21.80 -25.43 21.99
C ALA A 488 21.34 -25.97 23.36
N THR A 489 21.70 -27.23 23.64
CA THR A 489 21.42 -27.89 24.93
C THR A 489 22.64 -27.95 25.84
N MET A 490 23.83 -27.64 25.32
CA MET A 490 25.09 -27.60 26.06
C MET A 490 25.92 -26.37 25.70
N ASP A 491 26.30 -25.58 26.70
CA ASP A 491 27.17 -24.42 26.53
C ASP A 491 28.60 -24.87 26.15
N ASN A 492 29.08 -24.38 25.01
CA ASN A 492 30.45 -24.61 24.54
C ASN A 492 31.40 -23.45 24.89
N GLY A 493 30.92 -22.47 25.66
CA GLY A 493 31.65 -21.29 26.07
C GLY A 493 31.72 -20.21 25.00
N SER A 494 30.94 -20.30 23.91
CA SER A 494 30.93 -19.32 22.82
C SER A 494 30.07 -18.08 23.08
N CYS A 495 29.34 -18.00 24.20
CA CYS A 495 28.46 -16.88 24.52
C CYS A 495 29.15 -15.51 24.44
N CYS A 496 28.54 -14.59 23.68
CA CYS A 496 29.06 -13.28 23.32
C CYS A 496 28.14 -12.20 23.90
N TYR A 497 28.64 -11.39 24.83
CA TYR A 497 27.86 -10.38 25.56
C TYR A 497 28.19 -8.94 25.14
N LEU A 498 28.84 -8.76 23.99
CA LEU A 498 29.28 -7.45 23.53
C LEU A 498 28.11 -6.65 22.97
N VAL A 499 27.79 -5.51 23.60
CA VAL A 499 26.76 -4.59 23.13
C VAL A 499 27.42 -3.27 22.76
N ILE A 500 27.30 -2.86 21.50
CA ILE A 500 27.78 -1.58 20.98
C ILE A 500 26.69 -0.50 21.09
N SER A 501 27.11 0.73 21.40
CA SER A 501 26.29 1.93 21.41
C SER A 501 27.00 3.01 20.61
N LEU A 502 26.26 3.72 19.77
CA LEU A 502 26.79 4.75 18.86
C LEU A 502 26.17 6.11 19.19
N ASP A 503 27.01 7.12 19.27
CA ASP A 503 26.64 8.53 19.33
C ASP A 503 27.16 9.24 18.08
N VAL A 504 26.35 10.12 17.48
CA VAL A 504 26.65 10.72 16.17
C VAL A 504 26.49 12.22 16.25
N THR A 505 27.47 12.93 15.70
CA THR A 505 27.37 14.35 15.37
C THR A 505 27.43 14.49 13.86
N ASP A 506 26.38 15.02 13.26
CA ASP A 506 26.30 15.23 11.80
C ASP A 506 27.27 16.30 11.30
N ALA A 507 27.52 16.29 9.99
CA ALA A 507 28.35 17.31 9.35
C ALA A 507 27.64 18.67 9.38
N ILE A 508 28.36 19.71 9.81
CA ILE A 508 27.81 21.08 9.90
C ILE A 508 27.60 21.67 8.50
N CYS A 509 28.57 21.47 7.61
CA CYS A 509 28.52 21.98 6.23
C CYS A 509 28.20 20.85 5.24
N PHE A 510 27.65 21.22 4.08
CA PHE A 510 27.48 20.30 2.96
C PHE A 510 28.84 19.69 2.58
N ASP A 511 28.91 18.36 2.57
CA ASP A 511 30.14 17.56 2.39
C ASP A 511 31.22 17.76 3.47
N GLY A 512 30.86 18.30 4.64
CA GLY A 512 31.73 18.35 5.82
C GLY A 512 31.91 16.98 6.49
N GLU A 513 32.87 16.87 7.42
CA GLU A 513 32.99 15.67 8.26
C GLU A 513 32.02 15.72 9.44
N GLY A 514 31.35 14.61 9.72
CA GLY A 514 30.68 14.33 10.99
C GLY A 514 31.54 13.43 11.87
N MET A 515 31.07 13.15 13.07
CA MET A 515 31.77 12.35 14.08
C MET A 515 30.88 11.19 14.54
N ILE A 516 31.41 9.98 14.51
CA ILE A 516 30.82 8.79 15.14
C ILE A 516 31.64 8.45 16.37
N THR A 517 30.98 8.28 17.52
CA THR A 517 31.58 7.80 18.76
C THR A 517 30.95 6.48 19.14
N ALA A 518 31.73 5.41 19.11
CA ALA A 518 31.32 4.07 19.48
C ALA A 518 31.80 3.72 20.89
N THR A 519 30.89 3.16 21.70
CA THR A 519 31.18 2.64 23.03
C THR A 519 30.63 1.22 23.13
N VAL A 520 31.24 0.38 23.96
CA VAL A 520 30.72 -0.98 24.20
C VAL A 520 30.58 -1.29 25.67
N THR A 521 29.61 -2.14 25.98
CA THR A 521 29.47 -2.82 27.28
C THR A 521 29.62 -4.33 27.10
N GLY A 522 30.01 -5.04 28.16
CA GLY A 522 30.14 -6.50 28.15
C GLY A 522 31.46 -7.03 27.56
N ALA A 523 32.37 -6.15 27.15
CA ALA A 523 33.74 -6.54 26.77
C ALA A 523 34.53 -7.01 27.99
N THR A 524 35.31 -8.08 27.80
CA THR A 524 36.15 -8.68 28.85
C THR A 524 37.63 -8.38 28.66
N GLU A 525 38.05 -8.09 27.43
CA GLU A 525 39.40 -7.65 27.08
C GLU A 525 39.37 -6.33 26.28
N THR A 526 40.47 -6.04 25.56
CA THR A 526 40.60 -4.82 24.77
C THR A 526 39.72 -4.92 23.51
N VAL A 527 39.04 -3.82 23.18
CA VAL A 527 38.08 -3.76 22.07
C VAL A 527 38.70 -2.99 20.91
N THR A 528 38.60 -3.56 19.71
CA THR A 528 38.94 -2.87 18.46
C THR A 528 37.66 -2.47 17.73
N TYR A 529 37.52 -1.19 17.39
CA TYR A 529 36.43 -0.68 16.57
C TYR A 529 36.88 -0.56 15.13
N THR A 530 36.03 -0.95 14.18
CA THR A 530 36.29 -0.84 12.75
C THR A 530 35.13 -0.20 12.00
N ILE A 531 35.46 0.65 11.02
CA ILE A 531 34.54 1.19 10.01
C ILE A 531 35.24 1.05 8.66
N GLY A 532 34.76 0.15 7.80
CA GLY A 532 35.42 -0.16 6.53
C GLY A 532 36.87 -0.63 6.75
N GLU A 533 37.84 0.09 6.19
CA GLU A 533 39.28 -0.20 6.36
C GLU A 533 39.93 0.52 7.56
N ILE A 534 39.20 1.38 8.27
CA ILE A 534 39.71 2.17 9.39
C ILE A 534 39.46 1.39 10.69
N SER A 535 40.48 1.30 11.55
CA SER A 535 40.37 0.64 12.86
C SER A 535 41.08 1.44 13.96
N ASN A 536 40.48 1.52 15.15
CA ASN A 536 41.11 2.13 16.32
C ASN A 536 40.58 1.52 17.64
N GLU A 537 41.15 1.92 18.76
CA GLU A 537 40.75 1.50 20.11
C GLU A 537 39.94 2.57 20.87
N THR A 538 39.79 3.78 20.30
CA THR A 538 39.09 4.91 20.95
C THR A 538 37.59 4.92 20.68
N GLY A 539 37.15 4.28 19.59
CA GLY A 539 35.76 4.30 19.14
C GLY A 539 35.36 5.58 18.38
N GLU A 540 36.29 6.51 18.16
CA GLU A 540 36.01 7.80 17.52
C GLU A 540 36.39 7.79 16.04
N PHE A 541 35.49 8.23 15.17
CA PHE A 541 35.71 8.29 13.71
C PHE A 541 35.18 9.61 13.14
N ASN A 542 36.06 10.36 12.46
CA ASN A 542 35.64 11.46 11.59
C ASN A 542 35.39 10.90 10.20
N VAL A 543 34.16 11.08 9.71
CA VAL A 543 33.72 10.48 8.46
C VAL A 543 32.91 11.48 7.65
N ALA A 544 32.94 11.33 6.33
CA ALA A 544 32.06 12.08 5.44
C ALA A 544 30.60 11.67 5.67
N PRO A 545 29.61 12.41 5.14
CA PRO A 545 28.22 12.02 5.21
C PRO A 545 27.99 10.70 4.49
N GLY A 546 27.23 9.80 5.10
CA GLY A 546 27.01 8.46 4.59
C GLY A 546 26.59 7.48 5.66
N THR A 547 26.30 6.26 5.23
CA THR A 547 25.93 5.15 6.10
C THR A 547 27.14 4.27 6.37
N TYR A 548 27.39 3.99 7.65
CA TYR A 548 28.55 3.25 8.12
C TYR A 548 28.11 2.10 9.02
N THR A 549 28.70 0.94 8.81
CA THR A 549 28.62 -0.18 9.77
C THR A 549 29.83 -0.12 10.67
N VAL A 550 29.59 0.14 11.96
CA VAL A 550 30.64 0.14 12.98
C VAL A 550 30.67 -1.24 13.64
N THR A 551 31.83 -1.89 13.63
CA THR A 551 32.02 -3.19 14.27
C THR A 551 32.96 -3.05 15.45
N ALA A 552 32.51 -3.41 16.64
CA ALA A 552 33.35 -3.61 17.81
C ALA A 552 33.73 -5.09 17.93
N THR A 553 35.01 -5.38 18.17
CA THR A 553 35.53 -6.74 18.37
C THR A 553 36.27 -6.82 19.70
N ASP A 554 35.79 -7.64 20.63
CA ASP A 554 36.50 -7.98 21.87
C ASP A 554 37.62 -8.98 21.56
N SER A 555 38.83 -8.74 22.08
CA SER A 555 40.02 -9.58 21.83
C SER A 555 40.03 -10.91 22.58
N ASN A 556 38.91 -11.28 23.22
CA ASN A 556 38.76 -12.53 23.95
C ASN A 556 38.93 -13.79 23.08
N ALA A 557 39.02 -14.95 23.72
CA ALA A 557 39.25 -16.24 23.04
C ALA A 557 38.19 -16.62 21.99
N ASN A 558 37.01 -16.00 22.02
CA ASN A 558 35.91 -16.24 21.09
C ASN A 558 35.79 -15.18 19.98
N MET A 559 36.64 -14.14 19.98
CA MET A 559 36.58 -12.99 19.06
C MET A 559 35.15 -12.42 18.94
N CYS A 560 34.48 -12.29 20.07
CA CYS A 560 33.11 -11.78 20.15
C CYS A 560 33.03 -10.39 19.51
N SER A 561 32.18 -10.25 18.49
CA SER A 561 32.02 -9.00 17.74
C SER A 561 30.56 -8.60 17.68
N SER A 562 30.33 -7.29 17.64
CA SER A 562 29.02 -6.66 17.60
C SER A 562 29.08 -5.50 16.63
N SER A 563 28.11 -5.41 15.73
CA SER A 563 28.07 -4.37 14.71
C SER A 563 26.76 -3.60 14.76
N MET A 564 26.83 -2.30 14.53
CA MET A 564 25.66 -1.43 14.44
C MET A 564 25.83 -0.48 13.26
N GLU A 565 24.74 -0.29 12.51
CA GLU A 565 24.70 0.67 11.42
C GLU A 565 24.32 2.05 11.93
N VAL A 566 24.93 3.07 11.34
CA VAL A 566 24.70 4.46 11.68
C VAL A 566 24.83 5.33 10.45
N THR A 567 24.03 6.40 10.38
CA THR A 567 24.06 7.34 9.27
C THR A 567 24.51 8.70 9.78
N VAL A 568 25.50 9.27 9.09
CA VAL A 568 25.96 10.65 9.28
C VAL A 568 25.32 11.50 8.19
N MET A 569 24.51 12.47 8.58
CA MET A 569 23.81 13.36 7.64
C MET A 569 24.76 14.47 7.15
N SER A 570 24.51 14.91 5.91
CA SER A 570 25.21 16.06 5.32
C SER A 570 24.51 17.34 5.74
N GLY A 571 25.27 18.44 5.89
CA GLY A 571 24.68 19.77 6.06
C GLY A 571 23.88 20.20 4.83
N VAL A 572 23.05 21.24 4.98
CA VAL A 572 22.24 21.75 3.86
C VAL A 572 23.13 22.45 2.83
N GLU A 573 23.05 22.02 1.57
CA GLU A 573 23.79 22.66 0.48
C GLU A 573 23.46 24.15 0.38
N MET A 574 24.49 25.00 0.41
CA MET A 574 24.33 26.43 0.23
C MET A 574 24.50 26.80 -1.24
N THR A 575 23.48 27.45 -1.80
CA THR A 575 23.49 27.93 -3.18
C THR A 575 23.49 29.45 -3.21
N ILE A 576 24.43 30.04 -3.95
CA ILE A 576 24.49 31.49 -4.19
C ILE A 576 24.08 31.80 -5.62
N THR A 577 23.23 32.81 -5.78
CA THR A 577 22.94 33.43 -7.06
C THR A 577 23.34 34.90 -7.00
N ALA A 578 24.10 35.34 -8.00
CA ALA A 578 24.56 36.72 -8.06
C ALA A 578 24.49 37.25 -9.49
N SER A 579 24.20 38.54 -9.59
CA SER A 579 24.17 39.28 -10.85
C SER A 579 24.71 40.68 -10.62
N ALA A 580 25.20 41.31 -11.68
CA ALA A 580 25.54 42.72 -11.64
C ALA A 580 24.98 43.42 -12.87
N THR A 581 24.63 44.69 -12.73
CA THR A 581 24.32 45.55 -13.87
C THR A 581 25.61 46.00 -14.54
N ASP A 582 25.52 46.29 -15.83
CA ASP A 582 26.62 46.88 -16.58
C ASP A 582 26.99 48.26 -16.01
N GLU A 583 28.28 48.59 -16.06
CA GLU A 583 28.77 49.96 -15.89
C GLU A 583 28.33 50.78 -17.11
N THR A 584 27.98 52.05 -16.93
CA THR A 584 27.77 53.01 -18.03
C THR A 584 28.74 54.19 -17.95
N ALA A 585 28.74 55.06 -18.95
CA ALA A 585 29.56 56.28 -18.91
C ALA A 585 29.16 57.26 -17.77
N ALA A 586 27.98 57.08 -17.16
CA ALA A 586 27.45 57.96 -16.12
C ALA A 586 27.28 57.28 -14.74
N GLU A 587 27.16 55.95 -14.70
CA GLU A 587 26.82 55.18 -13.49
C GLU A 587 27.66 53.90 -13.40
N MET A 588 28.07 53.53 -12.18
CA MET A 588 28.78 52.27 -11.90
C MET A 588 27.82 51.08 -11.95
N GLY A 589 28.35 49.88 -12.18
CA GLY A 589 27.58 48.64 -12.05
C GLY A 589 27.16 48.40 -10.59
N VAL A 590 26.02 47.75 -10.40
CA VAL A 590 25.49 47.37 -9.08
C VAL A 590 25.37 45.86 -9.03
N GLY A 591 26.03 45.24 -8.06
CA GLY A 591 25.96 43.82 -7.74
C GLY A 591 24.81 43.51 -6.78
N THR A 592 24.09 42.42 -7.06
CA THR A 592 23.08 41.86 -6.18
C THR A 592 23.37 40.38 -5.99
N ALA A 593 23.29 39.90 -4.75
CA ALA A 593 23.45 38.48 -4.43
C ALA A 593 22.31 38.02 -3.51
N THR A 594 21.88 36.79 -3.71
CA THR A 594 20.94 36.08 -2.84
C THR A 594 21.46 34.67 -2.60
N ALA A 595 21.26 34.14 -1.40
CA ALA A 595 21.64 32.79 -1.03
C ALA A 595 20.43 32.04 -0.48
N THR A 596 20.42 30.73 -0.69
CA THR A 596 19.46 29.78 -0.12
C THR A 596 20.22 28.55 0.37
N GLY A 597 19.67 27.81 1.35
CA GLY A 597 20.35 26.68 1.98
C GLY A 597 21.31 27.09 3.11
N GLY A 598 22.16 26.18 3.61
CA GLY A 598 22.91 26.40 4.86
C GLY A 598 22.00 26.72 6.05
N ASP A 599 22.53 27.43 7.05
CA ASP A 599 21.82 27.81 8.29
C ASP A 599 20.83 29.00 8.13
N GLY A 600 20.83 29.67 6.98
CA GLY A 600 19.90 30.78 6.68
C GLY A 600 20.35 32.17 7.15
N ASN A 601 21.40 32.28 7.96
CA ASN A 601 21.97 33.57 8.38
C ASN A 601 23.19 33.99 7.54
N TYR A 602 22.97 34.71 6.45
CA TYR A 602 24.01 34.97 5.45
C TYR A 602 24.80 36.28 5.64
N THR A 603 26.11 36.20 5.42
CA THR A 603 27.04 37.33 5.28
C THR A 603 27.66 37.30 3.88
N PHE A 604 27.57 38.39 3.11
CA PHE A 604 28.13 38.49 1.76
C PHE A 604 29.38 39.38 1.74
N VAL A 605 30.43 38.91 1.08
CA VAL A 605 31.68 39.63 0.84
C VAL A 605 31.95 39.65 -0.66
N TRP A 606 32.16 40.85 -1.23
CA TRP A 606 32.49 41.02 -2.64
C TRP A 606 33.97 41.37 -2.77
N THR A 607 34.70 40.67 -3.63
CA THR A 607 36.11 40.93 -3.93
C THR A 607 36.36 41.18 -5.41
N ASP A 608 37.33 42.04 -5.71
CA ASP A 608 37.87 42.21 -7.06
C ASP A 608 38.78 41.05 -7.48
N ALA A 609 39.26 41.07 -8.73
CA ALA A 609 40.18 40.06 -9.26
C ALA A 609 41.54 39.99 -8.53
N ASP A 610 41.91 41.02 -7.77
CA ASP A 610 43.12 41.06 -6.94
C ASP A 610 42.85 40.58 -5.50
N GLY A 611 41.59 40.23 -5.17
CA GLY A 611 41.15 39.74 -3.87
C GLY A 611 40.84 40.82 -2.83
N ASN A 612 40.76 42.10 -3.22
CA ASN A 612 40.40 43.18 -2.31
C ASN A 612 38.88 43.31 -2.18
N GLU A 613 38.39 43.56 -0.97
CA GLU A 613 36.96 43.78 -0.71
C GLU A 613 36.47 45.08 -1.36
N VAL A 614 35.31 45.04 -2.02
CA VAL A 614 34.70 46.15 -2.76
C VAL A 614 33.24 46.36 -2.37
N ASP A 615 32.74 47.59 -2.59
CA ASP A 615 31.32 47.92 -2.38
C ASP A 615 30.48 47.43 -3.58
N PRO A 616 29.51 46.52 -3.39
CA PRO A 616 28.66 46.03 -4.48
C PRO A 616 27.78 47.11 -5.13
N ASN A 617 27.61 48.28 -4.51
CA ASN A 617 26.83 49.38 -5.11
C ASN A 617 27.66 50.25 -6.07
N ALA A 618 28.95 49.98 -6.23
CA ALA A 618 29.86 50.78 -7.06
C ALA A 618 30.94 49.93 -7.74
N LEU A 619 30.53 49.04 -8.66
CA LEU A 619 31.41 48.14 -9.39
C LEU A 619 31.84 48.73 -10.74
N SER A 620 33.15 48.75 -11.02
CA SER A 620 33.68 49.10 -12.34
C SER A 620 33.64 47.87 -13.25
N ALA A 621 33.75 48.04 -14.57
CA ALA A 621 33.84 46.89 -15.46
C ALA A 621 35.09 46.05 -15.14
N GLY A 622 34.84 44.77 -14.87
CA GLY A 622 35.76 43.85 -14.23
C GLY A 622 35.05 42.56 -13.82
N GLU A 623 35.82 41.63 -13.26
CA GLU A 623 35.31 40.38 -12.70
C GLU A 623 35.36 40.49 -11.17
N TYR A 624 34.29 40.05 -10.52
CA TYR A 624 34.11 40.11 -9.08
C TYR A 624 33.74 38.73 -8.55
N THR A 625 34.29 38.35 -7.42
CA THR A 625 33.88 37.16 -6.68
C THR A 625 33.00 37.58 -5.51
N VAL A 626 31.83 36.96 -5.38
CA VAL A 626 31.01 37.11 -4.19
C VAL A 626 31.06 35.82 -3.41
N THR A 627 31.48 35.93 -2.15
CA THR A 627 31.51 34.85 -1.16
C THR A 627 30.36 35.07 -0.19
N VAL A 628 29.58 34.04 0.05
CA VAL A 628 28.58 34.02 1.13
C VAL A 628 29.03 33.03 2.20
N SER A 629 28.87 33.43 3.46
CA SER A 629 29.04 32.59 4.64
C SER A 629 27.76 32.57 5.45
N ASP A 630 27.39 31.43 6.04
CA ASP A 630 26.27 31.37 6.98
C ASP A 630 26.70 31.55 8.45
N GLY A 631 25.74 31.42 9.38
CA GLY A 631 25.95 31.53 10.82
C GLY A 631 26.81 30.41 11.42
N GLN A 632 27.03 29.33 10.68
CA GLN A 632 27.79 28.14 11.08
C GLN A 632 29.16 28.07 10.37
N GLU A 633 29.59 29.19 9.78
CA GLU A 633 30.86 29.34 9.05
C GLU A 633 30.98 28.51 7.75
N CYS A 634 29.89 27.94 7.25
CA CYS A 634 29.87 27.29 5.94
C CYS A 634 29.90 28.37 4.85
N SER A 635 30.73 28.19 3.80
CA SER A 635 30.89 29.21 2.76
C SER A 635 30.89 28.66 1.35
N THR A 636 30.35 29.46 0.42
CA THR A 636 30.38 29.21 -1.02
C THR A 636 30.62 30.53 -1.77
N SER A 637 31.10 30.46 -3.00
CA SER A 637 31.35 31.66 -3.81
C SER A 637 30.96 31.48 -5.27
N THR A 638 30.61 32.59 -5.91
CA THR A 638 30.37 32.66 -7.35
C THR A 638 31.01 33.91 -7.94
N THR A 639 31.28 33.89 -9.23
CA THR A 639 31.81 35.07 -9.95
C THR A 639 30.72 35.78 -10.73
N VAL A 640 30.87 37.09 -10.85
CA VAL A 640 30.02 37.99 -11.65
C VAL A 640 30.92 38.90 -12.46
N THR A 641 30.55 39.15 -13.72
CA THR A 641 31.28 40.09 -14.59
C THR A 641 30.45 41.34 -14.82
N VAL A 642 31.05 42.50 -14.59
CA VAL A 642 30.52 43.80 -15.01
C VAL A 642 31.20 44.19 -16.31
N ILE A 643 30.41 44.51 -17.34
CA ILE A 643 30.93 45.08 -18.59
C ILE A 643 30.56 46.56 -18.69
N LEU A 644 31.27 47.30 -19.52
CA LEU A 644 30.93 48.70 -19.79
C LEU A 644 29.97 48.76 -20.98
N ASN A 645 28.73 49.18 -20.73
CA ASN A 645 27.65 49.29 -21.72
C ASN A 645 27.17 50.75 -21.85
N GLY A 646 26.50 51.09 -22.95
CA GLY A 646 25.98 52.46 -23.15
C GLY A 646 27.02 53.50 -23.55
N ILE A 647 27.99 53.11 -24.39
CA ILE A 647 28.82 54.09 -25.11
C ILE A 647 27.96 54.78 -26.18
N GLU A 648 27.05 55.66 -25.77
CA GLU A 648 26.49 56.65 -26.71
C GLU A 648 27.61 57.62 -27.09
N ASN A 649 27.76 57.88 -28.39
CA ASN A 649 28.71 58.81 -28.97
C ASN A 649 28.45 60.23 -28.48
N ILE A 650 28.79 60.52 -27.23
CA ILE A 650 29.13 61.86 -26.81
C ILE A 650 30.60 61.96 -27.19
N ASP A 651 30.93 62.74 -28.22
CA ASP A 651 32.30 62.97 -28.69
C ASP A 651 32.73 64.39 -28.29
N PRO A 652 32.84 64.73 -26.98
CA PRO A 652 33.28 66.05 -26.54
C PRO A 652 34.78 66.29 -26.83
N LEU A 653 35.57 65.23 -27.08
CA LEU A 653 37.03 65.31 -27.26
C LEU A 653 37.43 64.76 -28.64
N ALA A 654 37.81 65.66 -29.55
CA ALA A 654 38.35 65.26 -30.85
C ALA A 654 39.80 64.76 -30.71
N PHE A 655 40.03 63.47 -30.94
CA PHE A 655 41.37 62.88 -31.02
C PHE A 655 41.53 61.99 -32.25
N GLY A 656 42.76 61.98 -32.79
CA GLY A 656 43.18 61.12 -33.88
C GLY A 656 43.98 59.93 -33.37
N MET A 657 43.91 58.79 -34.07
CA MET A 657 44.75 57.62 -33.80
C MET A 657 45.44 57.19 -35.10
N PHE A 658 46.77 57.04 -35.07
CA PHE A 658 47.54 56.57 -36.21
C PHE A 658 48.79 55.78 -35.76
N PRO A 659 49.16 54.68 -36.46
CA PRO A 659 48.41 54.01 -37.52
C PRO A 659 47.20 53.23 -36.97
N ASN A 660 46.13 53.18 -37.75
CA ASN A 660 44.94 52.35 -37.47
C ASN A 660 44.40 51.82 -38.81
N PRO A 661 44.59 50.54 -39.17
CA PRO A 661 45.05 49.43 -38.32
C PRO A 661 46.50 49.54 -37.85
N THR A 662 46.83 48.97 -36.68
CA THR A 662 48.18 48.91 -36.09
C THR A 662 48.69 47.47 -35.96
N THR A 663 50.01 47.29 -35.91
CA THR A 663 50.67 46.02 -35.54
C THR A 663 51.12 45.99 -34.07
N GLY A 664 50.91 47.08 -33.32
CA GLY A 664 51.31 47.19 -31.91
C GLY A 664 51.22 48.61 -31.37
N ASP A 665 52.03 49.54 -31.88
CA ASP A 665 52.07 50.91 -31.38
C ASP A 665 50.99 51.80 -32.02
N VAL A 666 50.31 52.61 -31.22
CA VAL A 666 49.32 53.59 -31.67
C VAL A 666 49.67 54.95 -31.09
N THR A 667 49.78 55.96 -31.95
CA THR A 667 49.90 57.35 -31.51
C THR A 667 48.52 57.97 -31.43
N ILE A 668 48.16 58.43 -30.23
CA ILE A 668 46.97 59.23 -29.96
C ILE A 668 47.38 60.71 -30.09
N GLN A 669 46.70 61.42 -30.99
CA GLN A 669 46.93 62.83 -31.26
C GLN A 669 45.76 63.68 -30.79
N VAL A 670 46.04 64.70 -29.99
CA VAL A 670 45.05 65.56 -29.34
C VAL A 670 45.36 67.03 -29.64
N SER A 671 44.34 67.86 -29.86
CA SER A 671 44.51 69.27 -30.25
C SER A 671 44.85 70.20 -29.07
N SER A 672 44.61 69.75 -27.84
CA SER A 672 44.88 70.47 -26.59
C SER A 672 45.38 69.49 -25.53
N VAL A 673 46.15 70.01 -24.56
CA VAL A 673 46.59 69.20 -23.40
C VAL A 673 45.36 68.71 -22.66
N MET A 674 45.30 67.41 -22.40
CA MET A 674 44.31 66.79 -21.53
C MET A 674 45.03 66.17 -20.35
N GLU A 675 44.65 66.58 -19.14
CA GLU A 675 45.16 66.05 -17.89
C GLU A 675 44.13 65.07 -17.30
N ASP A 676 44.62 64.17 -16.45
CA ASP A 676 43.84 63.15 -15.74
C ASP A 676 42.95 62.29 -16.66
N VAL A 677 43.46 61.89 -17.82
CA VAL A 677 42.73 61.04 -18.75
C VAL A 677 42.82 59.59 -18.31
N ARG A 678 41.67 58.95 -18.08
CA ARG A 678 41.56 57.50 -17.97
C ARG A 678 41.36 56.90 -19.36
N MET A 679 42.28 56.07 -19.79
CA MET A 679 42.23 55.32 -21.04
C MET A 679 41.84 53.87 -20.80
N ARG A 680 40.81 53.38 -21.50
CA ARG A 680 40.40 51.97 -21.49
C ARG A 680 40.33 51.44 -22.92
N VAL A 681 40.81 50.22 -23.15
CA VAL A 681 40.64 49.50 -24.42
C VAL A 681 39.66 48.37 -24.17
N LEU A 682 38.59 48.34 -24.96
CA LEU A 682 37.54 47.34 -24.86
C LEU A 682 37.56 46.43 -26.08
N ASP A 683 37.31 45.15 -25.89
CA ASP A 683 37.12 44.21 -27.00
C ASP A 683 35.73 44.35 -27.66
N ALA A 684 35.43 43.47 -28.63
CA ALA A 684 34.15 43.47 -29.33
C ALA A 684 32.94 43.13 -28.45
N THR A 685 33.15 42.61 -27.23
CA THR A 685 32.10 42.26 -26.26
C THR A 685 31.91 43.32 -25.17
N GLY A 686 32.70 44.41 -25.18
CA GLY A 686 32.63 45.44 -24.16
C GLY A 686 33.42 45.12 -22.88
N ARG A 687 34.23 44.04 -22.90
CA ARG A 687 35.17 43.72 -21.81
C ARG A 687 36.40 44.60 -21.93
N VAL A 688 36.86 45.15 -20.81
CA VAL A 688 38.09 45.96 -20.75
C VAL A 688 39.31 45.04 -20.77
N VAL A 689 40.17 45.21 -21.77
CA VAL A 689 41.39 44.42 -21.98
C VAL A 689 42.66 45.20 -21.66
N PHE A 690 42.56 46.51 -21.45
CA PHE A 690 43.65 47.38 -21.04
C PHE A 690 43.07 48.63 -20.36
N THR A 691 43.69 49.06 -19.26
CA THR A 691 43.35 50.30 -18.55
C THR A 691 44.62 51.07 -18.23
N GLN A 692 44.56 52.39 -18.33
CA GLN A 692 45.58 53.28 -17.81
C GLN A 692 44.95 54.57 -17.28
N ASP A 693 45.14 54.84 -16.00
CA ASP A 693 44.62 56.02 -15.30
C ASP A 693 45.59 57.20 -15.33
N ALA A 694 45.06 58.41 -15.10
CA ALA A 694 45.82 59.64 -14.91
C ALA A 694 46.83 59.98 -16.02
N VAL A 695 46.48 59.66 -17.28
CA VAL A 695 47.31 59.92 -18.45
C VAL A 695 47.25 61.40 -18.82
N VAL A 696 48.40 62.03 -19.02
CA VAL A 696 48.49 63.37 -19.62
C VAL A 696 48.74 63.22 -21.12
N LEU A 697 47.77 63.62 -21.94
CA LEU A 697 47.87 63.62 -23.39
C LEU A 697 48.19 65.04 -23.88
N GLN A 698 49.35 65.22 -24.53
CA GLN A 698 49.78 66.50 -25.08
C GLN A 698 50.35 66.31 -26.49
N GLY A 699 49.66 66.86 -27.50
CA GLY A 699 50.11 66.74 -28.88
C GLY A 699 49.98 65.31 -29.38
N ALA A 700 51.08 64.58 -29.49
CA ALA A 700 51.12 63.19 -29.97
C ALA A 700 51.81 62.28 -28.94
N THR A 701 51.06 61.34 -28.38
CA THR A 701 51.53 60.38 -27.37
C THR A 701 51.36 58.96 -27.89
N THR A 702 52.41 58.13 -27.81
CA THR A 702 52.40 56.76 -28.34
C THR A 702 52.21 55.74 -27.23
N PHE A 703 51.32 54.79 -27.46
CA PHE A 703 51.02 53.66 -26.57
C PHE A 703 51.33 52.34 -27.27
N ASN A 704 51.87 51.39 -26.52
CA ASN A 704 52.20 50.07 -27.03
C ASN A 704 51.07 49.08 -26.67
N PHE A 705 50.43 48.53 -27.70
CA PHE A 705 49.41 47.49 -27.58
C PHE A 705 49.91 46.14 -28.13
N SER A 706 51.23 45.92 -28.19
CA SER A 706 51.80 44.66 -28.65
C SER A 706 51.56 43.48 -27.69
N GLY A 707 50.98 43.73 -26.51
CA GLY A 707 50.47 42.70 -25.60
C GLY A 707 49.04 42.23 -25.93
N ILE A 708 48.30 42.94 -26.77
CA ILE A 708 46.88 42.67 -27.07
C ILE A 708 46.76 41.86 -28.37
N ALA A 709 45.84 40.89 -28.40
CA ALA A 709 45.61 40.01 -29.55
C ALA A 709 45.14 40.75 -30.81
N THR A 710 45.23 40.09 -31.97
CA THR A 710 44.70 40.59 -33.25
C THR A 710 43.17 40.68 -33.18
N GLY A 711 42.59 41.83 -33.50
CA GLY A 711 41.15 42.04 -33.35
C GLY A 711 40.68 43.47 -33.60
N THR A 712 39.36 43.68 -33.44
CA THR A 712 38.76 45.02 -33.42
C THR A 712 38.41 45.37 -31.98
N TYR A 713 38.86 46.54 -31.56
CA TYR A 713 38.73 47.07 -30.20
C TYR A 713 38.12 48.47 -30.23
N THR A 714 37.66 48.94 -29.09
CA THR A 714 37.23 50.32 -28.86
C THR A 714 38.18 50.96 -27.85
N ILE A 715 38.87 52.04 -28.23
CA ILE A 715 39.57 52.90 -27.29
C ILE A 715 38.58 53.90 -26.72
N MET A 716 38.59 54.05 -25.41
CA MET A 716 37.82 55.02 -24.65
C MET A 716 38.76 55.91 -23.84
N LEU A 717 38.60 57.23 -23.97
CA LEU A 717 39.29 58.24 -23.18
C LEU A 717 38.24 59.01 -22.38
N SER A 718 38.38 59.05 -21.06
CA SER A 718 37.46 59.78 -20.17
C SER A 718 38.23 60.72 -19.26
N ASN A 719 37.72 61.94 -19.10
CA ASN A 719 38.14 62.91 -18.08
C ASN A 719 36.94 63.76 -17.61
N ASP A 720 37.18 64.79 -16.81
CA ASP A 720 36.15 65.71 -16.28
C ASP A 720 35.29 66.41 -17.36
N MET A 721 35.76 66.48 -18.61
CA MET A 721 35.02 67.09 -19.73
C MET A 721 34.11 66.08 -20.46
N GLY A 722 34.21 64.80 -20.12
CA GLY A 722 33.41 63.73 -20.68
C GLY A 722 34.25 62.59 -21.28
N THR A 723 33.55 61.66 -21.91
CA THR A 723 34.13 60.43 -22.47
C THR A 723 34.12 60.50 -23.99
N SER A 724 35.16 60.02 -24.67
CA SER A 724 35.22 59.94 -26.14
C SER A 724 35.77 58.60 -26.58
N VAL A 725 35.22 58.05 -27.67
CA VAL A 725 35.53 56.68 -28.12
C VAL A 725 35.93 56.62 -29.59
N ARG A 726 36.87 55.72 -29.92
CA ARG A 726 37.27 55.43 -31.30
C ARG A 726 37.55 53.96 -31.50
N ARG A 727 37.24 53.42 -32.69
CA ARG A 727 37.59 52.04 -33.06
C ARG A 727 39.08 51.91 -33.30
N LEU A 728 39.69 50.87 -32.76
CA LEU A 728 41.08 50.47 -32.96
C LEU A 728 41.10 49.09 -33.61
N SER A 729 41.83 48.92 -34.71
CA SER A 729 42.06 47.61 -35.34
C SER A 729 43.52 47.22 -35.12
N ILE A 730 43.75 46.06 -34.51
CA ILE A 730 45.07 45.46 -34.34
C ILE A 730 45.19 44.29 -35.32
N GLN A 731 46.18 44.33 -36.21
CA GLN A 731 46.47 43.31 -37.21
C GLN A 731 47.94 42.89 -37.09
N ARG A 732 48.21 41.59 -36.97
CA ARG A 732 49.58 41.05 -36.93
C ARG A 732 49.89 40.23 -38.16
#